data_AF-A0A7D5T2Q0-F1
#
_entry.id   AF-A0A7D5T2Q0-F1
#
_cell.length_a   1.000
_cell.length_b   1.000
_cell.length_c   1.000
_cell.angle_alpha   90.00
_cell.angle_beta   90.00
_cell.angle_gamma   90.00
#
_symmetry.space_group_name_H-M   'P 1'
#
loop_
_entity.id
_entity.type
_entity.pdbx_description
1 polymer ?
#
loop_
_entity_poly.entity_id
_entity_poly.type
_entity_poly.pdbx_seq_one_letter_code
_entity_poly.pdbx_strand_id
1 'polypeptide(L)'
;MAGRSRALVLGCLALLVAGSLPVSGALVAGAPTADDRVTRGDGPQLTHLGGDSGGLAVQANNTTRQHDNPANISEAGDLLGVRDWLSNRMLQGLSTGAIQLDQGQYEQAQSVLGDEFGARLDQYVDVVGETDTETDDDNADPFERTRDAQRNLTETVQSYDETYEAYQDAVEADDEAAARERARRLQRLATDVRRLNRTVIGGYQRLENQSGADLGRATTSVENVTENVTERQREVDEALFTGTALALSSDSATISYSDPLRASGQLTTDAGEPVADREIRVRIAGRDRTVRTDGDGQFQLTFRPRTVRIDRSSLTVRYVPANESPYLASNDSVAVDIEQVTATLSVEEASEQAAFGDQVEATARLALDGQPVRGIPLRATIGSARLGSSVTAETGTASTSGTLPATVPAGNRSLTVSAGGPNMAVTADPVSRPISVRSTGTNLTVAAEQSPGDTLAVEGTLTTTDSRPVGEQPVEVAVGEAVTETVRTGADGSYALAVDGSQLGVTGNATVTVRARFDGADTNLDNASAATRFTYRNRTALGTGTGDGSSPLPSNVFPGEGPISSVALGGLAALLVLFVVLLVLRRRYADGGGSSTDAASGDDPDDATGVGPTAAADASAAEPADEISAADGLDFGPAESFLAAGNTAAAVRYAYQHFRGHVAEDVGAPESDTHWEFFERCRANGMDSDQLNVIRDLVEAYEAVEFRPGPADPDADALLAAIDAKWA
;
A
#
# COMPACT_ATOMS: atom_id res chain seq x y z
N MET A 1 13.42 66.73 15.46
CA MET A 1 13.34 67.51 16.73
C MET A 1 12.02 67.16 17.43
N ALA A 2 11.78 67.65 18.66
CA ALA A 2 10.64 67.25 19.51
C ALA A 2 9.24 67.56 18.92
N GLY A 3 8.14 66.92 19.36
CA GLY A 3 8.02 65.76 20.28
C GLY A 3 6.78 65.80 21.21
N ARG A 4 6.41 64.63 21.79
CA ARG A 4 5.27 64.36 22.72
C ARG A 4 3.87 64.43 22.05
N SER A 5 2.80 63.75 22.52
CA SER A 5 2.54 63.10 23.84
C SER A 5 1.75 61.78 23.72
N ARG A 6 1.78 60.92 24.74
CA ARG A 6 0.91 59.72 24.93
C ARG A 6 -0.22 60.01 25.94
N ALA A 7 -1.31 59.24 25.90
CA ALA A 7 -2.26 59.12 27.02
C ALA A 7 -3.01 57.77 27.02
N LEU A 8 -3.03 57.09 28.19
CA LEU A 8 -4.05 56.19 28.82
C LEU A 8 -4.89 55.19 27.97
N VAL A 9 -5.40 54.07 28.51
CA VAL A 9 -5.71 53.70 29.91
C VAL A 9 -5.14 52.31 30.27
N LEU A 10 -4.80 52.07 31.54
CA LEU A 10 -4.63 50.74 32.14
C LEU A 10 -5.44 50.69 33.44
N GLY A 11 -6.04 49.55 33.81
CA GLY A 11 -6.89 49.41 34.99
C GLY A 11 -6.66 48.11 35.75
N CYS A 12 -6.12 48.22 36.97
CA CYS A 12 -5.97 47.10 37.90
C CYS A 12 -6.84 47.32 39.13
N LEU A 13 -7.43 46.26 39.69
CA LEU A 13 -8.04 46.29 41.01
C LEU A 13 -7.66 45.02 41.80
N ALA A 14 -6.92 45.21 42.89
CA ALA A 14 -6.65 44.19 43.89
C ALA A 14 -6.76 44.82 45.27
N LEU A 15 -7.39 44.13 46.21
CA LEU A 15 -7.46 44.51 47.62
C LEU A 15 -7.42 43.25 48.50
N LEU A 16 -6.96 43.42 49.74
CA LEU A 16 -6.20 42.41 50.48
C LEU A 16 -6.55 42.50 51.99
N VAL A 17 -6.05 41.54 52.79
CA VAL A 17 -5.68 41.58 54.23
C VAL A 17 -6.46 40.64 55.16
N ALA A 18 -5.74 39.60 55.63
CA ALA A 18 -5.75 38.89 56.94
C ALA A 18 -7.05 38.35 57.58
N GLY A 19 -7.03 37.31 58.43
CA GLY A 19 -5.96 36.36 58.77
C GLY A 19 -5.71 36.18 60.29
N SER A 20 -5.80 34.94 60.81
CA SER A 20 -5.14 34.45 62.05
C SER A 20 -5.45 32.97 62.35
N LEU A 21 -4.63 32.35 63.22
CA LEU A 21 -4.64 30.98 63.76
C LEU A 21 -4.32 31.09 65.28
N PRO A 22 -4.23 30.01 66.12
CA PRO A 22 -4.65 28.60 66.03
C PRO A 22 -5.41 28.11 67.32
N VAL A 23 -5.51 26.77 67.51
CA VAL A 23 -5.42 25.99 68.79
C VAL A 23 -6.61 25.04 69.12
N SER A 24 -6.23 23.84 69.60
CA SER A 24 -7.01 22.65 69.98
C SER A 24 -7.84 22.76 71.28
N GLY A 25 -8.77 21.81 71.54
CA GLY A 25 -9.24 21.56 72.92
C GLY A 25 -10.57 20.81 73.11
N ALA A 26 -10.52 19.49 73.26
CA ALA A 26 -11.66 18.56 73.40
C ALA A 26 -12.51 18.62 74.71
N LEU A 27 -13.63 17.87 74.68
CA LEU A 27 -14.39 17.20 75.79
C LEU A 27 -15.61 17.88 76.49
N VAL A 28 -16.76 17.16 76.47
CA VAL A 28 -17.71 16.87 77.60
C VAL A 28 -18.52 18.06 78.19
N ALA A 29 -19.83 18.00 78.49
CA ALA A 29 -20.96 17.05 78.36
C ALA A 29 -22.30 17.84 78.37
N GLY A 30 -23.52 17.29 78.16
CA GLY A 30 -23.95 15.88 77.98
C GLY A 30 -25.45 15.76 77.64
N ALA A 31 -25.97 14.52 77.65
CA ALA A 31 -27.36 14.14 77.31
C ALA A 31 -28.29 14.16 78.58
N PRO A 32 -29.52 13.57 78.66
CA PRO A 32 -30.28 12.69 77.74
C PRO A 32 -31.41 13.47 76.99
N THR A 33 -32.37 12.90 76.23
CA THR A 33 -32.84 11.52 75.92
C THR A 33 -33.47 11.59 74.50
N ALA A 34 -33.70 10.54 73.71
CA ALA A 34 -33.56 9.10 73.97
C ALA A 34 -32.64 8.44 72.90
N ASP A 35 -32.90 7.36 72.15
CA ASP A 35 -34.08 6.45 71.99
C ASP A 35 -33.62 4.97 71.84
N ASP A 36 -34.50 4.04 71.44
CA ASP A 36 -34.33 2.63 71.80
C ASP A 36 -33.21 1.83 71.08
N ARG A 37 -32.79 0.74 71.73
CA ARG A 37 -31.68 -0.17 71.39
C ARG A 37 -32.00 -1.06 70.18
N VAL A 38 -31.08 -1.50 69.29
CA VAL A 38 -29.59 -1.60 69.24
C VAL A 38 -28.97 -2.91 69.81
N THR A 39 -28.14 -3.57 68.99
CA THR A 39 -27.14 -4.65 69.27
C THR A 39 -27.64 -6.07 69.62
N ARG A 40 -26.87 -7.16 69.43
CA ARG A 40 -25.42 -7.40 69.06
C ARG A 40 -25.31 -8.72 68.23
N GLY A 41 -24.19 -9.10 67.60
CA GLY A 41 -22.83 -8.55 67.61
C GLY A 41 -21.82 -9.36 66.77
N ASP A 42 -20.58 -8.87 66.70
CA ASP A 42 -19.45 -9.44 65.93
C ASP A 42 -18.82 -10.72 66.53
N GLY A 43 -18.07 -11.46 65.69
CA GLY A 43 -17.05 -12.43 66.14
C GLY A 43 -16.86 -13.65 65.22
N PRO A 44 -15.67 -13.89 64.63
CA PRO A 44 -15.44 -15.01 63.70
C PRO A 44 -14.78 -16.24 64.34
N GLN A 45 -15.27 -17.46 64.05
CA GLN A 45 -14.44 -18.67 63.94
C GLN A 45 -15.16 -19.87 63.28
N LEU A 46 -14.41 -20.96 63.09
CA LEU A 46 -14.78 -22.20 62.36
C LEU A 46 -15.54 -23.23 63.22
N THR A 47 -16.00 -24.31 62.57
CA THR A 47 -16.22 -25.69 63.10
C THR A 47 -17.67 -26.17 63.29
N HIS A 48 -18.25 -26.68 62.20
CA HIS A 48 -18.72 -28.09 62.06
C HIS A 48 -19.32 -28.84 63.28
N LEU A 49 -20.63 -29.15 63.26
CA LEU A 49 -21.27 -30.47 63.55
C LEU A 49 -22.80 -30.40 63.83
N GLY A 50 -23.62 -31.07 63.00
CA GLY A 50 -24.97 -31.59 63.31
C GLY A 50 -26.15 -30.61 63.56
N GLY A 51 -27.41 -30.89 63.18
CA GLY A 51 -27.92 -31.94 62.28
C GLY A 51 -29.21 -32.64 62.73
N ASP A 52 -30.39 -32.06 62.43
CA ASP A 52 -31.66 -32.79 62.14
C ASP A 52 -32.62 -31.80 61.42
N SER A 53 -33.07 -32.02 60.17
CA SER A 53 -34.20 -32.86 59.69
C SER A 53 -35.58 -32.39 60.20
N GLY A 54 -36.64 -32.19 59.40
CA GLY A 54 -36.90 -32.27 57.95
C GLY A 54 -38.44 -32.18 57.74
N GLY A 55 -39.07 -32.03 56.58
CA GLY A 55 -38.70 -31.69 55.19
C GLY A 55 -39.82 -30.79 54.60
N LEU A 56 -39.95 -30.49 53.31
CA LEU A 56 -39.56 -31.20 52.08
C LEU A 56 -38.79 -30.24 51.14
N ALA A 57 -37.83 -30.77 50.38
CA ALA A 57 -37.09 -29.98 49.39
C ALA A 57 -37.56 -30.31 47.96
N VAL A 58 -37.83 -29.26 47.17
CA VAL A 58 -37.66 -29.28 45.71
C VAL A 58 -36.60 -28.23 45.41
N GLN A 59 -35.32 -28.65 45.42
CA GLN A 59 -34.25 -27.81 44.89
C GLN A 59 -34.37 -27.82 43.37
N ALA A 60 -34.70 -26.68 42.77
CA ALA A 60 -34.35 -26.43 41.39
C ALA A 60 -32.83 -26.22 41.35
N ASN A 61 -32.09 -27.21 40.85
CA ASN A 61 -30.65 -27.08 40.61
C ASN A 61 -30.44 -26.08 39.47
N ASN A 62 -30.25 -24.80 39.81
CA ASN A 62 -29.80 -23.79 38.86
C ASN A 62 -28.28 -23.92 38.63
N THR A 63 -27.88 -25.05 38.06
CA THR A 63 -26.49 -25.34 37.67
C THR A 63 -26.32 -25.03 36.18
N THR A 64 -26.22 -23.74 35.84
CA THR A 64 -25.82 -23.31 34.50
C THR A 64 -24.41 -23.83 34.24
N ARG A 65 -24.29 -24.90 33.44
CA ARG A 65 -23.00 -25.56 33.20
C ARG A 65 -22.22 -24.75 32.17
N GLN A 66 -21.43 -23.81 32.67
CA GLN A 66 -20.79 -22.78 31.85
C GLN A 66 -19.64 -23.30 30.96
N HIS A 67 -19.08 -24.46 31.29
CA HIS A 67 -18.13 -25.20 30.46
C HIS A 67 -18.42 -26.71 30.57
N ASP A 68 -18.46 -27.40 29.43
CA ASP A 68 -18.34 -28.86 29.34
C ASP A 68 -16.97 -29.25 28.77
N ASN A 69 -16.56 -30.51 28.94
CA ASN A 69 -15.34 -31.01 28.31
C ASN A 69 -15.54 -31.08 26.78
N PRO A 70 -14.69 -30.45 25.93
CA PRO A 70 -14.85 -30.47 24.48
C PRO A 70 -14.98 -31.88 23.87
N ALA A 71 -14.32 -32.88 24.45
CA ALA A 71 -14.41 -34.28 24.00
C ALA A 71 -15.78 -34.95 24.25
N ASN A 72 -16.69 -34.28 24.96
CA ASN A 72 -18.03 -34.77 25.33
C ASN A 72 -19.16 -33.94 24.70
N ILE A 73 -18.87 -32.90 23.93
CA ILE A 73 -19.87 -32.07 23.23
C ILE A 73 -20.02 -32.60 21.81
N SER A 74 -21.26 -32.83 21.36
CA SER A 74 -21.58 -33.28 20.00
C SER A 74 -22.65 -32.43 19.31
N GLU A 75 -22.94 -31.25 19.86
CA GLU A 75 -23.75 -30.21 19.22
C GLU A 75 -22.79 -29.22 18.54
N ALA A 76 -23.22 -28.63 17.42
CA ALA A 76 -22.49 -27.53 16.80
C ALA A 76 -22.55 -26.30 17.73
N GLY A 77 -21.46 -25.52 17.79
CA GLY A 77 -21.41 -24.29 18.57
C GLY A 77 -22.34 -23.21 17.98
N ASP A 78 -22.80 -22.30 18.84
CA ASP A 78 -23.54 -21.11 18.41
C ASP A 78 -22.56 -20.06 17.83
N LEU A 79 -22.03 -20.35 16.64
CA LEU A 79 -21.09 -19.47 15.92
C LEU A 79 -21.72 -18.11 15.61
N LEU A 80 -23.04 -18.07 15.37
CA LEU A 80 -23.78 -16.81 15.19
C LEU A 80 -23.73 -15.96 16.47
N GLY A 81 -24.00 -16.54 17.63
CA GLY A 81 -23.88 -15.87 18.92
C GLY A 81 -22.45 -15.40 19.25
N VAL A 82 -21.42 -16.13 18.79
CA VAL A 82 -20.00 -15.71 18.93
C VAL A 82 -19.68 -14.54 17.99
N ARG A 83 -20.06 -14.63 16.71
CA ARG A 83 -19.90 -13.58 15.70
C ARG A 83 -20.55 -12.27 16.13
N ASP A 84 -21.79 -12.35 16.62
CA ASP A 84 -22.55 -11.18 17.07
C ASP A 84 -21.93 -10.57 18.34
N TRP A 85 -21.34 -11.38 19.24
CA TRP A 85 -20.57 -10.89 20.40
C TRP A 85 -19.27 -10.18 19.99
N LEU A 86 -18.51 -10.75 19.06
CA LEU A 86 -17.28 -10.17 18.52
C LEU A 86 -17.56 -8.84 17.81
N SER A 87 -18.56 -8.82 16.94
CA SER A 87 -19.07 -7.62 16.26
C SER A 87 -19.41 -6.52 17.28
N ASN A 88 -20.25 -6.79 18.27
CA ASN A 88 -20.61 -5.82 19.30
C ASN A 88 -19.40 -5.35 20.15
N ARG A 89 -18.39 -6.20 20.37
CA ARG A 89 -17.15 -5.81 21.05
C ARG A 89 -16.30 -4.85 20.19
N MET A 90 -16.20 -5.09 18.89
CA MET A 90 -15.51 -4.18 17.96
C MET A 90 -16.24 -2.84 17.79
N LEU A 91 -17.57 -2.86 17.68
CA LEU A 91 -18.42 -1.66 17.63
C LEU A 91 -18.26 -0.79 18.90
N GLN A 92 -18.17 -1.42 20.07
CA GLN A 92 -17.84 -0.73 21.33
C GLN A 92 -16.44 -0.10 21.28
N GLY A 93 -15.47 -0.75 20.63
CA GLY A 93 -14.13 -0.23 20.40
C GLY A 93 -14.15 1.05 19.55
N LEU A 94 -14.76 1.01 18.36
CA LEU A 94 -14.93 2.18 17.48
C LEU A 94 -15.61 3.34 18.22
N SER A 95 -16.72 3.07 18.91
CA SER A 95 -17.46 4.07 19.68
C SER A 95 -16.62 4.71 20.80
N THR A 96 -15.86 3.89 21.54
CA THR A 96 -14.99 4.38 22.63
C THR A 96 -13.81 5.19 22.07
N GLY A 97 -13.19 4.74 20.97
CA GLY A 97 -12.10 5.46 20.32
C GLY A 97 -12.54 6.86 19.82
N ALA A 98 -13.76 6.98 19.29
CA ALA A 98 -14.32 8.25 18.83
C ALA A 98 -14.52 9.23 19.98
N ILE A 99 -15.09 8.74 21.09
CA ILE A 99 -15.32 9.52 22.31
C ILE A 99 -14.00 9.96 22.97
N GLN A 100 -12.92 9.18 22.83
CA GLN A 100 -11.59 9.55 23.33
C GLN A 100 -10.88 10.56 22.43
N LEU A 101 -11.06 10.46 21.11
CA LEU A 101 -10.59 11.45 20.13
C LEU A 101 -11.22 12.84 20.38
N ASP A 102 -12.54 12.89 20.59
CA ASP A 102 -13.31 14.10 20.96
C ASP A 102 -12.92 14.71 22.31
N GLN A 103 -12.20 13.93 23.15
CA GLN A 103 -11.62 14.41 24.41
C GLN A 103 -10.11 14.69 24.33
N GLY A 104 -9.50 14.65 23.13
CA GLY A 104 -8.06 14.87 22.93
C GLY A 104 -7.17 13.75 23.51
N GLN A 105 -7.72 12.59 23.83
CA GLN A 105 -7.01 11.47 24.45
C GLN A 105 -6.44 10.52 23.38
N TYR A 106 -5.59 11.04 22.49
CA TYR A 106 -5.12 10.35 21.27
C TYR A 106 -4.51 8.97 21.52
N GLU A 107 -3.63 8.83 22.52
CA GLU A 107 -3.04 7.54 22.92
C GLU A 107 -4.10 6.48 23.29
N GLN A 108 -5.17 6.90 23.96
CA GLN A 108 -6.25 6.00 24.38
C GLN A 108 -7.20 5.67 23.22
N ALA A 109 -7.46 6.64 22.33
CA ALA A 109 -8.22 6.43 21.10
C ALA A 109 -7.50 5.43 20.17
N GLN A 110 -6.18 5.55 20.03
CA GLN A 110 -5.34 4.58 19.30
C GLN A 110 -5.29 3.22 20.01
N SER A 111 -5.08 3.18 21.33
CA SER A 111 -4.94 1.93 22.10
C SER A 111 -6.19 1.04 22.02
N VAL A 112 -7.40 1.63 22.05
CA VAL A 112 -8.66 0.89 21.92
C VAL A 112 -8.86 0.29 20.51
N LEU A 113 -8.16 0.82 19.50
CA LEU A 113 -8.17 0.35 18.11
C LEU A 113 -6.87 -0.40 17.73
N GLY A 114 -6.04 -0.71 18.73
CA GLY A 114 -4.79 -1.47 18.60
C GLY A 114 -5.00 -2.98 18.73
N ASP A 115 -4.06 -3.63 19.38
CA ASP A 115 -3.90 -5.10 19.39
C ASP A 115 -5.14 -5.86 19.90
N GLU A 116 -5.92 -5.33 20.87
CA GLU A 116 -7.17 -6.00 21.29
C GLU A 116 -8.24 -5.95 20.19
N PHE A 117 -8.28 -4.90 19.37
CA PHE A 117 -9.21 -4.82 18.25
C PHE A 117 -8.78 -5.80 17.15
N GLY A 118 -7.49 -5.80 16.77
CA GLY A 118 -6.94 -6.75 15.79
C GLY A 118 -7.26 -8.20 16.18
N ALA A 119 -6.91 -8.59 17.40
CA ALA A 119 -7.19 -9.94 17.91
C ALA A 119 -8.68 -10.27 18.15
N ARG A 120 -9.61 -9.34 17.90
CA ARG A 120 -11.07 -9.61 17.82
C ARG A 120 -11.57 -9.65 16.38
N LEU A 121 -10.94 -8.88 15.49
CA LEU A 121 -11.16 -8.94 14.04
C LEU A 121 -10.70 -10.29 13.48
N ASP A 122 -9.50 -10.75 13.84
CA ASP A 122 -8.99 -12.07 13.43
C ASP A 122 -9.99 -13.18 13.82
N GLN A 123 -10.46 -13.14 15.07
CA GLN A 123 -11.47 -14.06 15.61
C GLN A 123 -12.84 -13.93 14.94
N TYR A 124 -13.17 -12.77 14.40
CA TYR A 124 -14.43 -12.52 13.70
C TYR A 124 -14.36 -13.07 12.26
N VAL A 125 -13.25 -12.85 11.57
CA VAL A 125 -12.98 -13.41 10.24
C VAL A 125 -12.95 -14.94 10.29
N ASP A 126 -12.24 -15.54 11.27
CA ASP A 126 -12.25 -16.99 11.52
C ASP A 126 -13.69 -17.53 11.63
N VAL A 127 -14.53 -16.90 12.47
CA VAL A 127 -15.91 -17.36 12.72
C VAL A 127 -16.84 -17.11 11.53
N VAL A 128 -16.66 -16.00 10.79
CA VAL A 128 -17.44 -15.73 9.57
C VAL A 128 -17.15 -16.79 8.50
N GLY A 129 -15.88 -17.12 8.28
CA GLY A 129 -15.45 -18.17 7.34
C GLY A 129 -15.92 -19.59 7.72
N GLU A 130 -16.23 -19.85 8.99
CA GLU A 130 -16.90 -21.09 9.43
C GLU A 130 -18.44 -21.05 9.25
N THR A 131 -19.05 -19.88 9.05
CA THR A 131 -20.52 -19.72 8.97
C THR A 131 -21.10 -19.46 7.59
N ASP A 132 -20.39 -18.74 6.71
CA ASP A 132 -20.89 -18.36 5.39
C ASP A 132 -20.23 -19.22 4.28
N THR A 133 -21.06 -19.87 3.45
CA THR A 133 -20.61 -20.88 2.47
C THR A 133 -20.54 -20.37 1.02
N GLU A 134 -20.52 -19.05 0.81
CA GLU A 134 -20.43 -18.43 -0.51
C GLU A 134 -19.21 -17.49 -0.54
N THR A 135 -18.28 -17.79 -1.46
CA THR A 135 -16.93 -17.18 -1.52
C THR A 135 -16.94 -15.82 -2.22
N ASP A 136 -16.51 -14.77 -1.51
CA ASP A 136 -16.13 -13.44 -2.03
C ASP A 136 -14.96 -12.90 -1.17
N ASP A 137 -13.78 -13.53 -1.26
CA ASP A 137 -12.61 -13.30 -0.37
C ASP A 137 -11.99 -11.87 -0.44
N ASP A 138 -12.34 -11.06 -1.45
CA ASP A 138 -11.66 -9.80 -1.74
C ASP A 138 -12.23 -8.57 -1.00
N ASN A 139 -13.35 -8.70 -0.27
CA ASN A 139 -13.90 -7.59 0.51
C ASN A 139 -13.23 -7.44 1.88
N ALA A 140 -12.10 -6.71 1.94
CA ALA A 140 -11.47 -6.32 3.21
C ALA A 140 -12.50 -5.74 4.20
N ASP A 141 -12.52 -6.29 5.42
CA ASP A 141 -13.65 -6.23 6.34
C ASP A 141 -14.12 -4.77 6.60
N PRO A 142 -15.43 -4.46 6.55
CA PRO A 142 -15.98 -3.19 6.99
C PRO A 142 -15.45 -2.71 8.36
N PHE A 143 -15.15 -3.61 9.30
CA PHE A 143 -14.48 -3.30 10.56
C PHE A 143 -13.03 -2.85 10.39
N GLU A 144 -12.24 -3.52 9.54
CA GLU A 144 -10.85 -3.16 9.27
C GLU A 144 -10.75 -1.78 8.61
N ARG A 145 -11.44 -1.61 7.48
CA ARG A 145 -11.48 -0.34 6.74
C ARG A 145 -11.95 0.84 7.62
N THR A 146 -12.85 0.60 8.58
CA THR A 146 -13.33 1.64 9.51
C THR A 146 -12.36 1.89 10.68
N ARG A 147 -11.77 0.83 11.26
CA ARG A 147 -10.72 0.92 12.30
C ARG A 147 -9.57 1.80 11.83
N ASP A 148 -9.07 1.54 10.63
CA ASP A 148 -7.86 2.21 10.13
C ASP A 148 -8.14 3.64 9.68
N ALA A 149 -9.29 3.91 9.05
CA ALA A 149 -9.73 5.28 8.80
C ALA A 149 -9.84 6.10 10.12
N GLN A 150 -10.30 5.49 11.20
CA GLN A 150 -10.44 6.14 12.51
C GLN A 150 -9.10 6.34 13.23
N ARG A 151 -8.16 5.40 13.11
CA ARG A 151 -6.77 5.56 13.59
C ARG A 151 -6.05 6.67 12.85
N ASN A 152 -6.14 6.69 11.52
CA ASN A 152 -5.56 7.73 10.67
C ASN A 152 -6.17 9.10 10.97
N LEU A 153 -7.48 9.18 11.23
CA LEU A 153 -8.14 10.40 11.70
C LEU A 153 -7.55 10.87 13.03
N THR A 154 -7.36 9.96 13.99
CA THR A 154 -6.80 10.25 15.32
C THR A 154 -5.38 10.83 15.22
N GLU A 155 -4.51 10.21 14.42
CA GLU A 155 -3.14 10.68 14.17
C GLU A 155 -3.10 12.03 13.42
N THR A 156 -4.01 12.23 12.47
CA THR A 156 -4.11 13.50 11.71
C THR A 156 -4.57 14.65 12.61
N VAL A 157 -5.52 14.41 13.52
CA VAL A 157 -5.99 15.42 14.49
C VAL A 157 -4.93 15.71 15.54
N GLN A 158 -4.21 14.70 16.05
CA GLN A 158 -3.04 14.91 16.91
C GLN A 158 -1.99 15.78 16.20
N SER A 159 -1.64 15.44 14.96
CA SER A 159 -0.72 16.21 14.13
C SER A 159 -1.19 17.64 13.87
N TYR A 160 -2.50 17.88 13.83
CA TYR A 160 -3.08 19.22 13.69
C TYR A 160 -2.86 20.04 14.96
N ASP A 161 -3.22 19.51 16.14
CA ASP A 161 -3.08 20.23 17.40
C ASP A 161 -1.59 20.49 17.76
N GLU A 162 -0.69 19.51 17.57
CA GLU A 162 0.77 19.72 17.69
C GLU A 162 1.32 20.79 16.73
N THR A 163 0.74 20.91 15.53
CA THR A 163 1.10 21.97 14.58
C THR A 163 0.50 23.32 14.98
N TYR A 164 -0.65 23.32 15.65
CA TYR A 164 -1.37 24.51 16.08
C TYR A 164 -0.70 25.16 17.29
N GLU A 165 -0.24 24.37 18.26
CA GLU A 165 0.65 24.84 19.34
C GLU A 165 1.92 25.49 18.75
N ALA A 166 2.61 24.81 17.85
CA ALA A 166 3.81 25.35 17.21
C ALA A 166 3.56 26.54 16.25
N TYR A 167 2.30 26.78 15.85
CA TYR A 167 1.86 28.01 15.19
C TYR A 167 1.68 29.14 16.21
N GLN A 168 1.06 28.87 17.36
CA GLN A 168 0.93 29.84 18.45
C GLN A 168 2.28 30.30 18.98
N ASP A 169 3.23 29.37 19.18
CA ASP A 169 4.63 29.69 19.54
C ASP A 169 5.28 30.68 18.56
N ALA A 170 5.07 30.48 17.24
CA ALA A 170 5.61 31.36 16.21
C ALA A 170 4.96 32.76 16.22
N VAL A 171 3.66 32.84 16.53
CA VAL A 171 2.94 34.11 16.70
C VAL A 171 3.38 34.84 17.98
N GLU A 172 3.60 34.15 19.09
CA GLU A 172 4.17 34.75 20.31
C GLU A 172 5.63 35.23 20.11
N ALA A 173 6.36 34.60 19.20
CA ALA A 173 7.74 34.97 18.85
C ALA A 173 7.86 36.12 17.82
N ASP A 174 6.75 36.64 17.27
CA ASP A 174 6.72 37.63 16.17
C ASP A 174 7.34 37.10 14.84
N ASP A 175 7.38 35.77 14.65
CA ASP A 175 7.91 35.11 13.45
C ASP A 175 6.78 34.82 12.44
N GLU A 176 6.43 35.82 11.64
CA GLU A 176 5.40 35.68 10.60
C GLU A 176 5.73 34.60 9.55
N ALA A 177 7.01 34.29 9.32
CA ALA A 177 7.41 33.34 8.27
C ALA A 177 7.14 31.90 8.74
N ALA A 178 7.60 31.57 9.95
CA ALA A 178 7.29 30.30 10.61
C ALA A 178 5.77 30.16 10.83
N ALA A 179 5.09 31.21 11.30
CA ALA A 179 3.64 31.18 11.52
C ALA A 179 2.86 30.86 10.23
N ARG A 180 3.23 31.48 9.10
CA ARG A 180 2.62 31.18 7.79
C ARG A 180 2.94 29.75 7.32
N GLU A 181 4.17 29.26 7.47
CA GLU A 181 4.49 27.87 7.12
C GLU A 181 3.67 26.86 7.94
N ARG A 182 3.56 27.05 9.26
CA ARG A 182 2.74 26.19 10.12
C ARG A 182 1.26 26.26 9.73
N ALA A 183 0.74 27.45 9.44
CA ALA A 183 -0.62 27.60 8.92
C ALA A 183 -0.84 26.88 7.57
N ARG A 184 0.16 26.79 6.66
CA ARG A 184 0.07 25.94 5.45
C ARG A 184 0.14 24.43 5.74
N ARG A 185 0.71 24.01 6.86
CA ARG A 185 0.61 22.62 7.34
C ARG A 185 -0.78 22.36 7.94
N LEU A 186 -1.32 23.28 8.72
CA LEU A 186 -2.70 23.23 9.25
C LEU A 186 -3.74 23.16 8.12
N GLN A 187 -3.65 24.00 7.07
CA GLN A 187 -4.56 23.97 5.91
C GLN A 187 -4.64 22.59 5.24
N ARG A 188 -3.53 21.86 5.18
CA ARG A 188 -3.49 20.47 4.67
C ARG A 188 -4.14 19.52 5.66
N LEU A 189 -3.68 19.49 6.90
CA LEU A 189 -4.19 18.62 7.95
C LEU A 189 -5.71 18.80 8.19
N ALA A 190 -6.23 20.03 8.20
CA ALA A 190 -7.67 20.30 8.29
C ALA A 190 -8.47 19.79 7.07
N THR A 191 -7.83 19.69 5.91
CA THR A 191 -8.42 19.04 4.72
C THR A 191 -8.40 17.51 4.87
N ASP A 192 -7.33 16.97 5.45
CA ASP A 192 -7.17 15.54 5.74
C ASP A 192 -8.14 15.04 6.83
N VAL A 193 -8.39 15.84 7.88
CA VAL A 193 -9.43 15.59 8.90
C VAL A 193 -10.82 15.55 8.27
N ARG A 194 -11.21 16.60 7.52
CA ARG A 194 -12.51 16.65 6.81
C ARG A 194 -12.68 15.55 5.76
N ARG A 195 -11.57 14.97 5.30
CA ARG A 195 -11.52 13.81 4.41
C ARG A 195 -11.78 12.53 5.17
N LEU A 196 -10.94 12.20 6.14
CA LEU A 196 -11.04 10.99 6.96
C LEU A 196 -12.37 10.91 7.73
N ASN A 197 -12.90 12.04 8.20
CA ASN A 197 -14.25 12.16 8.79
C ASN A 197 -15.35 11.54 7.91
N ARG A 198 -15.35 11.82 6.59
CA ARG A 198 -16.34 11.27 5.65
C ARG A 198 -16.19 9.76 5.50
N THR A 199 -14.95 9.25 5.46
CA THR A 199 -14.65 7.82 5.37
C THR A 199 -15.06 7.08 6.65
N VAL A 200 -14.78 7.64 7.83
CA VAL A 200 -15.15 7.06 9.14
C VAL A 200 -16.66 7.02 9.32
N ILE A 201 -17.38 8.11 9.05
CA ILE A 201 -18.85 8.15 9.16
C ILE A 201 -19.51 7.19 8.15
N GLY A 202 -18.99 7.10 6.91
CA GLY A 202 -19.43 6.08 5.94
C GLY A 202 -19.12 4.64 6.37
N GLY A 203 -18.04 4.44 7.12
CA GLY A 203 -17.71 3.18 7.81
C GLY A 203 -18.75 2.81 8.87
N TYR A 204 -19.01 3.72 9.82
CA TYR A 204 -20.03 3.54 10.85
C TYR A 204 -21.40 3.22 10.24
N GLN A 205 -21.86 3.99 9.25
CA GLN A 205 -23.17 3.77 8.61
C GLN A 205 -23.28 2.37 7.95
N ARG A 206 -22.21 1.84 7.36
CA ARG A 206 -22.21 0.45 6.84
C ARG A 206 -22.32 -0.57 7.97
N LEU A 207 -21.55 -0.39 9.04
CA LEU A 207 -21.54 -1.27 10.21
C LEU A 207 -22.88 -1.24 10.98
N GLU A 208 -23.52 -0.09 11.13
CA GLU A 208 -24.87 0.05 11.70
C GLU A 208 -25.90 -0.73 10.87
N ASN A 209 -25.88 -0.60 9.54
CA ASN A 209 -26.80 -1.32 8.65
C ASN A 209 -26.57 -2.85 8.65
N GLN A 210 -25.33 -3.32 8.86
CA GLN A 210 -25.00 -4.74 8.91
C GLN A 210 -25.30 -5.39 10.28
N SER A 211 -25.06 -4.67 11.37
CA SER A 211 -25.17 -5.21 12.75
C SER A 211 -26.46 -4.86 13.47
N GLY A 212 -27.18 -3.81 13.03
CA GLY A 212 -28.32 -3.24 13.77
C GLY A 212 -27.95 -2.46 15.03
N ALA A 213 -26.66 -2.15 15.25
CA ALA A 213 -26.18 -1.36 16.38
C ALA A 213 -26.35 0.16 16.17
N ASP A 214 -26.14 0.92 17.25
CA ASP A 214 -26.16 2.39 17.29
C ASP A 214 -24.72 2.92 17.48
N LEU A 215 -24.19 3.56 16.45
CA LEU A 215 -22.91 4.29 16.47
C LEU A 215 -23.14 5.82 16.42
N GLY A 216 -24.37 6.31 16.59
CA GLY A 216 -24.70 7.73 16.46
C GLY A 216 -23.88 8.64 17.39
N ARG A 217 -23.51 8.17 18.58
CA ARG A 217 -22.57 8.89 19.47
C ARG A 217 -21.15 8.97 18.91
N ALA A 218 -20.67 7.91 18.26
CA ALA A 218 -19.36 7.87 17.63
C ALA A 218 -19.30 8.83 16.45
N THR A 219 -20.39 8.87 15.66
CA THR A 219 -20.61 9.85 14.59
C THR A 219 -20.52 11.28 15.14
N THR A 220 -21.33 11.63 16.15
CA THR A 220 -21.31 12.99 16.74
C THR A 220 -19.93 13.38 17.29
N SER A 221 -19.20 12.49 17.97
CA SER A 221 -17.85 12.79 18.44
C SER A 221 -16.84 13.00 17.31
N VAL A 222 -16.97 12.32 16.18
CA VAL A 222 -16.13 12.51 14.98
C VAL A 222 -16.52 13.80 14.21
N GLU A 223 -17.80 14.15 14.20
CA GLU A 223 -18.32 15.42 13.67
C GLU A 223 -17.82 16.62 14.51
N ASN A 224 -17.94 16.56 15.84
CA ASN A 224 -17.45 17.59 16.78
C ASN A 224 -15.98 17.94 16.52
N VAL A 225 -15.12 16.92 16.40
CA VAL A 225 -13.68 17.09 16.17
C VAL A 225 -13.42 17.79 14.84
N THR A 226 -14.17 17.42 13.80
CA THR A 226 -14.07 18.01 12.47
C THR A 226 -14.58 19.45 12.43
N GLU A 227 -15.62 19.78 13.20
CA GLU A 227 -16.12 21.14 13.38
C GLU A 227 -15.08 22.01 14.11
N ASN A 228 -14.56 21.57 15.25
CA ASN A 228 -13.50 22.27 16.00
C ASN A 228 -12.25 22.57 15.14
N VAL A 229 -11.77 21.59 14.37
CA VAL A 229 -10.63 21.76 13.45
C VAL A 229 -10.96 22.76 12.33
N THR A 230 -12.20 22.75 11.82
CA THR A 230 -12.64 23.67 10.75
C THR A 230 -12.79 25.11 11.27
N GLU A 231 -13.31 25.31 12.48
CA GLU A 231 -13.39 26.63 13.12
C GLU A 231 -11.99 27.19 13.41
N ARG A 232 -11.12 26.42 14.07
CA ARG A 232 -9.71 26.82 14.33
C ARG A 232 -8.99 27.19 13.03
N GLN A 233 -9.16 26.40 11.96
CA GLN A 233 -8.50 26.69 10.68
C GLN A 233 -8.97 28.01 10.08
N ARG A 234 -10.27 28.32 10.18
CA ARG A 234 -10.83 29.59 9.71
C ARG A 234 -10.20 30.78 10.44
N GLU A 235 -10.05 30.71 11.76
CA GLU A 235 -9.43 31.77 12.55
C GLU A 235 -7.96 32.00 12.16
N VAL A 236 -7.20 30.92 11.93
CA VAL A 236 -5.81 30.98 11.44
C VAL A 236 -5.74 31.62 10.04
N ASP A 237 -6.63 31.22 9.14
CA ASP A 237 -6.66 31.73 7.77
C ASP A 237 -7.02 33.22 7.72
N GLU A 238 -8.03 33.65 8.48
CA GLU A 238 -8.44 35.06 8.58
C GLU A 238 -7.40 35.95 9.28
N ALA A 239 -6.56 35.39 10.15
CA ALA A 239 -5.51 36.13 10.85
C ALA A 239 -4.23 36.32 10.01
N LEU A 240 -3.82 35.32 9.22
CA LEU A 240 -2.54 35.33 8.51
C LEU A 240 -2.60 35.60 7.00
N PHE A 241 -3.73 35.32 6.34
CA PHE A 241 -3.77 35.26 4.88
C PHE A 241 -4.84 36.17 4.24
N THR A 242 -4.41 36.89 3.21
CA THR A 242 -5.29 37.66 2.33
C THR A 242 -5.79 36.77 1.19
N GLY A 243 -7.11 36.67 1.03
CA GLY A 243 -7.72 36.02 -0.13
C GLY A 243 -7.33 36.68 -1.46
N THR A 244 -7.29 35.91 -2.54
CA THR A 244 -6.99 36.42 -3.88
C THR A 244 -8.02 36.01 -4.93
N ALA A 245 -8.19 36.88 -5.92
CA ALA A 245 -8.88 36.59 -7.16
C ALA A 245 -7.86 36.55 -8.30
N LEU A 246 -7.82 35.42 -9.00
CA LEU A 246 -7.20 35.31 -10.32
C LEU A 246 -8.29 35.56 -11.37
N ALA A 247 -7.99 36.36 -12.38
CA ALA A 247 -8.82 36.52 -13.57
C ALA A 247 -7.97 36.27 -14.82
N LEU A 248 -8.53 35.54 -15.80
CA LEU A 248 -7.89 35.22 -17.07
C LEU A 248 -8.70 35.66 -18.28
N SER A 249 -7.98 35.88 -19.38
CA SER A 249 -8.53 36.07 -20.71
C SER A 249 -7.56 35.52 -21.75
N SER A 250 -8.06 35.05 -22.90
CA SER A 250 -7.23 34.61 -24.02
C SER A 250 -7.77 35.16 -25.34
N ASP A 251 -6.85 35.45 -26.28
CA ASP A 251 -7.20 36.00 -27.60
C ASP A 251 -7.75 34.92 -28.56
N SER A 252 -7.51 33.64 -28.25
CA SER A 252 -8.05 32.47 -28.96
C SER A 252 -8.59 31.44 -27.95
N ALA A 253 -9.55 30.64 -28.41
CA ALA A 253 -9.99 29.40 -27.78
C ALA A 253 -9.34 28.18 -28.46
N THR A 254 -9.27 28.16 -29.80
CA THR A 254 -8.60 27.10 -30.55
C THR A 254 -7.09 27.19 -30.37
N ILE A 255 -6.47 26.09 -29.94
CA ILE A 255 -5.05 25.96 -29.61
C ILE A 255 -4.50 24.60 -30.04
N SER A 256 -3.20 24.51 -30.29
CA SER A 256 -2.51 23.25 -30.66
C SER A 256 -1.08 23.25 -30.14
N TYR A 257 -0.31 22.17 -30.36
CA TYR A 257 1.13 22.25 -30.10
C TYR A 257 1.80 23.29 -31.01
N SER A 258 1.30 23.56 -32.21
CA SER A 258 1.89 24.57 -33.10
C SER A 258 1.50 25.99 -32.69
N ASP A 259 0.21 26.25 -32.42
CA ASP A 259 -0.30 27.54 -31.97
C ASP A 259 -0.69 27.49 -30.48
N PRO A 260 0.19 27.94 -29.57
CA PRO A 260 -0.02 27.79 -28.13
C PRO A 260 -1.06 28.78 -27.60
N LEU A 261 -1.77 28.38 -26.55
CA LEU A 261 -2.59 29.29 -25.74
C LEU A 261 -1.74 30.50 -25.31
N ARG A 262 -2.26 31.69 -25.58
CA ARG A 262 -1.77 32.97 -25.03
C ARG A 262 -2.88 33.52 -24.16
N ALA A 263 -2.61 33.61 -22.86
CA ALA A 263 -3.54 34.15 -21.88
C ALA A 263 -2.91 35.35 -21.18
N SER A 264 -3.70 36.40 -21.01
CA SER A 264 -3.41 37.52 -20.12
C SER A 264 -4.13 37.28 -18.81
N GLY A 265 -3.40 37.32 -17.71
CA GLY A 265 -3.93 37.13 -16.37
C GLY A 265 -3.73 38.36 -15.49
N GLN A 266 -4.61 38.54 -14.51
CA GLN A 266 -4.47 39.53 -13.45
C GLN A 266 -4.73 38.88 -12.10
N LEU A 267 -3.84 39.12 -11.14
CA LEU A 267 -3.96 38.60 -9.77
C LEU A 267 -4.15 39.77 -8.79
N THR A 268 -5.28 39.78 -8.11
CA THR A 268 -5.62 40.79 -7.08
C THR A 268 -5.93 40.12 -5.75
N THR A 269 -5.93 40.89 -4.67
CA THR A 269 -6.61 40.51 -3.43
C THR A 269 -8.12 40.52 -3.62
N ASP A 270 -8.87 39.91 -2.69
CA ASP A 270 -10.34 39.99 -2.66
C ASP A 270 -10.86 41.42 -2.42
N ALA A 271 -9.99 42.31 -1.91
CA ALA A 271 -10.26 43.75 -1.80
C ALA A 271 -10.00 44.52 -3.12
N GLY A 272 -9.52 43.85 -4.18
CA GLY A 272 -9.20 44.43 -5.48
C GLY A 272 -7.82 45.08 -5.58
N GLU A 273 -6.91 44.87 -4.62
CA GLU A 273 -5.55 45.41 -4.66
C GLU A 273 -4.62 44.52 -5.51
N PRO A 274 -3.76 45.07 -6.37
CA PRO A 274 -2.93 44.26 -7.27
C PRO A 274 -1.82 43.51 -6.53
N VAL A 275 -1.61 42.23 -6.87
CA VAL A 275 -0.52 41.39 -6.35
C VAL A 275 0.76 41.67 -7.15
N ALA A 276 1.20 42.93 -7.10
CA ALA A 276 2.08 43.60 -8.06
C ALA A 276 3.59 43.31 -7.96
N ASP A 277 4.29 43.48 -9.08
CA ASP A 277 5.77 43.55 -9.21
C ASP A 277 6.57 42.34 -8.68
N ARG A 278 5.97 41.14 -8.60
CA ARG A 278 6.62 39.95 -7.99
C ARG A 278 6.56 38.71 -8.87
N GLU A 279 7.46 37.77 -8.61
CA GLU A 279 7.38 36.44 -9.22
C GLU A 279 6.33 35.62 -8.48
N ILE A 280 5.45 34.98 -9.24
CA ILE A 280 4.39 34.09 -8.76
C ILE A 280 4.49 32.74 -9.50
N ARG A 281 4.05 31.69 -8.83
CA ARG A 281 3.89 30.37 -9.44
C ARG A 281 2.43 30.19 -9.85
N VAL A 282 2.21 29.78 -11.10
CA VAL A 282 0.89 29.37 -11.60
C VAL A 282 0.96 27.96 -12.17
N ARG A 283 -0.02 27.11 -11.84
CA ARG A 283 -0.13 25.73 -12.34
C ARG A 283 -1.18 25.66 -13.44
N ILE A 284 -0.86 25.00 -14.56
CA ILE A 284 -1.77 24.77 -15.69
C ILE A 284 -1.55 23.37 -16.27
N ALA A 285 -2.57 22.51 -16.19
CA ALA A 285 -2.53 21.08 -16.56
C ALA A 285 -1.27 20.36 -16.02
N GLY A 286 -1.31 20.01 -14.73
CA GLY A 286 -0.21 19.47 -13.92
C GLY A 286 0.96 20.42 -13.65
N ARG A 287 1.26 21.34 -14.56
CA ARG A 287 2.61 21.91 -14.70
C ARG A 287 2.73 23.34 -14.17
N ASP A 288 3.65 23.51 -13.24
CA ASP A 288 4.01 24.80 -12.65
C ASP A 288 4.78 25.70 -13.64
N ARG A 289 4.53 27.01 -13.54
CA ARG A 289 5.15 28.09 -14.30
C ARG A 289 5.45 29.26 -13.38
N THR A 290 6.70 29.72 -13.35
CA THR A 290 7.03 31.03 -12.78
C THR A 290 6.70 32.11 -13.80
N VAL A 291 5.90 33.08 -13.41
CA VAL A 291 5.58 34.30 -14.17
C VAL A 291 5.76 35.51 -13.25
N ARG A 292 6.00 36.68 -13.81
CA ARG A 292 6.13 37.93 -13.03
C ARG A 292 4.91 38.81 -13.24
N THR A 293 4.32 39.31 -12.15
CA THR A 293 3.31 40.36 -12.20
C THR A 293 3.94 41.74 -12.36
N ASP A 294 3.24 42.65 -13.03
CA ASP A 294 3.59 44.07 -13.12
C ASP A 294 2.92 44.91 -12.00
N GLY A 295 3.01 46.24 -12.09
CA GLY A 295 2.43 47.19 -11.14
C GLY A 295 0.91 47.10 -10.96
N ASP A 296 0.18 46.62 -11.98
CA ASP A 296 -1.27 46.43 -11.96
C ASP A 296 -1.66 44.97 -11.63
N GLY A 297 -0.69 44.13 -11.25
CA GLY A 297 -0.89 42.71 -10.93
C GLY A 297 -1.08 41.83 -12.17
N GLN A 298 -0.80 42.35 -13.37
CA GLN A 298 -1.01 41.64 -14.63
C GLN A 298 0.22 40.80 -15.02
N PHE A 299 -0.02 39.69 -15.70
CA PHE A 299 1.02 38.80 -16.23
C PHE A 299 0.57 38.15 -17.54
N GLN A 300 1.52 37.62 -18.31
CA GLN A 300 1.24 36.83 -19.51
C GLN A 300 1.64 35.37 -19.32
N LEU A 301 0.79 34.46 -19.77
CA LEU A 301 1.02 33.02 -19.78
C LEU A 301 0.99 32.52 -21.23
N THR A 302 2.02 31.76 -21.64
CA THR A 302 2.01 31.00 -22.89
C THR A 302 2.06 29.51 -22.57
N PHE A 303 1.07 28.77 -23.03
CA PHE A 303 0.94 27.34 -22.77
C PHE A 303 0.81 26.56 -24.08
N ARG A 304 1.73 25.62 -24.29
CA ARG A 304 1.74 24.73 -25.46
C ARG A 304 1.20 23.36 -25.03
N PRO A 305 -0.02 22.95 -25.41
CA PRO A 305 -0.53 21.62 -25.13
C PRO A 305 0.37 20.57 -25.80
N ARG A 306 0.37 19.35 -25.26
CA ARG A 306 1.27 18.24 -25.66
C ARG A 306 0.60 16.89 -25.46
N THR A 307 0.17 16.69 -24.23
CA THR A 307 -0.23 15.42 -23.63
C THR A 307 -1.65 15.51 -23.08
N VAL A 308 -2.05 16.73 -22.66
CA VAL A 308 -3.46 17.14 -22.46
C VAL A 308 -4.33 16.58 -23.59
N ARG A 309 -5.42 15.94 -23.17
CA ARG A 309 -6.38 15.31 -24.06
C ARG A 309 -7.15 16.34 -24.88
N ILE A 310 -7.45 16.01 -26.14
CA ILE A 310 -8.14 16.90 -27.09
C ILE A 310 -9.63 17.09 -26.80
N ASP A 311 -10.21 16.27 -25.92
CA ASP A 311 -11.60 16.39 -25.46
C ASP A 311 -11.80 17.34 -24.27
N ARG A 312 -10.72 17.89 -23.68
CA ARG A 312 -10.81 18.94 -22.66
C ARG A 312 -11.18 20.30 -23.29
N SER A 313 -12.39 20.78 -22.99
CA SER A 313 -12.93 22.07 -23.45
C SER A 313 -12.57 23.27 -22.56
N SER A 314 -11.79 23.06 -21.50
CA SER A 314 -11.29 24.14 -20.63
C SER A 314 -9.92 23.82 -20.02
N LEU A 315 -9.15 24.86 -19.71
CA LEU A 315 -7.91 24.78 -18.96
C LEU A 315 -7.98 25.67 -17.73
N THR A 316 -8.05 25.04 -16.56
CA THR A 316 -7.89 25.71 -15.27
C THR A 316 -6.44 26.12 -15.07
N VAL A 317 -6.25 27.33 -14.54
CA VAL A 317 -4.97 27.84 -14.05
C VAL A 317 -5.13 28.21 -12.58
N ARG A 318 -4.19 27.76 -11.75
CA ARG A 318 -4.20 28.02 -10.31
C ARG A 318 -2.98 28.85 -9.91
N TYR A 319 -3.18 29.97 -9.22
CA TYR A 319 -2.12 30.64 -8.47
C TYR A 319 -1.71 29.76 -7.27
N VAL A 320 -0.43 29.44 -7.20
CA VAL A 320 0.18 28.62 -6.15
C VAL A 320 1.08 29.52 -5.29
N PRO A 321 0.64 30.00 -4.12
CA PRO A 321 1.48 30.75 -3.20
C PRO A 321 2.63 29.88 -2.65
N ALA A 322 3.76 30.51 -2.33
CA ALA A 322 4.80 29.90 -1.52
C ALA A 322 4.35 29.76 -0.05
N ASN A 323 5.00 28.89 0.73
CA ASN A 323 4.60 28.61 2.12
C ASN A 323 4.50 29.87 2.99
N GLU A 324 5.53 30.71 2.94
CA GLU A 324 5.65 32.00 3.65
C GLU A 324 4.75 33.10 3.08
N SER A 325 4.04 32.86 1.97
CA SER A 325 3.31 33.92 1.28
C SER A 325 2.01 34.28 2.01
N PRO A 326 1.72 35.59 2.22
CA PRO A 326 0.49 36.04 2.87
C PRO A 326 -0.76 35.89 1.98
N TYR A 327 -0.65 35.39 0.75
CA TYR A 327 -1.78 35.30 -0.19
C TYR A 327 -2.35 33.88 -0.26
N LEU A 328 -3.68 33.72 -0.22
CA LEU A 328 -4.32 32.43 -0.48
C LEU A 328 -4.25 32.06 -1.97
N ALA A 329 -4.31 30.76 -2.24
CA ALA A 329 -4.37 30.22 -3.60
C ALA A 329 -5.72 30.52 -4.25
N SER A 330 -5.71 30.85 -5.54
CA SER A 330 -6.89 31.15 -6.35
C SER A 330 -6.78 30.49 -7.71
N ASN A 331 -7.89 30.38 -8.45
CA ASN A 331 -7.90 29.77 -9.77
C ASN A 331 -8.97 30.40 -10.67
N ASP A 332 -8.75 30.30 -11.97
CA ASP A 332 -9.71 30.67 -13.03
C ASP A 332 -9.52 29.70 -14.21
N SER A 333 -10.48 29.64 -15.15
CA SER A 333 -10.46 28.70 -16.27
C SER A 333 -10.76 29.38 -17.60
N VAL A 334 -9.89 29.18 -18.59
CA VAL A 334 -10.15 29.59 -19.98
C VAL A 334 -10.83 28.44 -20.74
N ALA A 335 -11.84 28.76 -21.54
CA ALA A 335 -12.43 27.81 -22.49
C ALA A 335 -11.47 27.61 -23.68
N VAL A 336 -11.32 26.37 -24.12
CA VAL A 336 -10.40 26.00 -25.22
C VAL A 336 -11.02 24.96 -26.16
N ASP A 337 -10.41 24.86 -27.32
CA ASP A 337 -10.65 23.84 -28.35
C ASP A 337 -9.27 23.34 -28.79
N ILE A 338 -8.95 22.06 -28.56
CA ILE A 338 -7.56 21.57 -28.62
C ILE A 338 -7.36 20.72 -29.88
N GLU A 339 -6.72 21.31 -30.90
CA GLU A 339 -6.37 20.58 -32.11
C GLU A 339 -5.13 19.69 -31.90
N GLN A 340 -5.26 18.41 -32.25
CA GLN A 340 -4.15 17.47 -32.31
C GLN A 340 -3.20 17.82 -33.47
N VAL A 341 -1.89 17.67 -33.25
CA VAL A 341 -0.89 17.63 -34.33
C VAL A 341 -0.19 16.28 -34.41
N THR A 342 0.09 15.84 -35.62
CA THR A 342 0.92 14.66 -35.89
C THR A 342 2.38 15.09 -36.09
N ALA A 343 3.25 14.69 -35.17
CA ALA A 343 4.70 14.86 -35.29
C ALA A 343 5.33 13.68 -36.05
N THR A 344 6.51 13.90 -36.62
CA THR A 344 7.31 12.85 -37.25
C THR A 344 8.11 12.09 -36.19
N LEU A 345 7.81 10.81 -36.01
CA LEU A 345 8.63 9.87 -35.24
C LEU A 345 9.66 9.20 -36.17
N SER A 346 10.88 8.99 -35.68
CA SER A 346 11.92 8.22 -36.38
C SER A 346 12.77 7.43 -35.38
N VAL A 347 12.80 6.11 -35.51
CA VAL A 347 13.69 5.23 -34.73
C VAL A 347 15.11 5.33 -35.30
N GLU A 348 16.03 5.89 -34.52
CA GLU A 348 17.44 6.09 -34.88
C GLU A 348 18.26 4.79 -34.69
N GLU A 349 18.02 4.06 -33.60
CA GLU A 349 18.69 2.78 -33.26
C GLU A 349 17.69 1.77 -32.70
N ALA A 350 17.89 0.46 -32.94
CA ALA A 350 17.04 -0.61 -32.43
C ALA A 350 17.75 -1.97 -32.41
N SER A 351 17.40 -2.85 -31.46
CA SER A 351 17.90 -4.24 -31.43
C SER A 351 17.38 -5.07 -32.61
N GLU A 352 18.28 -5.64 -33.42
CA GLU A 352 17.92 -6.49 -34.57
C GLU A 352 17.59 -7.95 -34.19
N GLN A 353 18.04 -8.44 -33.03
CA GLN A 353 17.86 -9.83 -32.59
C GLN A 353 17.78 -9.94 -31.06
N ALA A 354 16.98 -10.87 -30.54
CA ALA A 354 16.85 -11.15 -29.11
C ALA A 354 16.37 -12.60 -28.85
N ALA A 355 16.55 -13.11 -27.63
CA ALA A 355 15.97 -14.34 -27.09
C ALA A 355 15.29 -14.07 -25.75
N PHE A 356 14.71 -15.09 -25.11
CA PHE A 356 14.09 -14.95 -23.79
C PHE A 356 15.03 -14.28 -22.78
N GLY A 357 14.56 -13.22 -22.12
CA GLY A 357 15.30 -12.46 -21.13
C GLY A 357 16.51 -11.66 -21.66
N ASP A 358 16.74 -11.61 -22.98
CA ASP A 358 17.70 -10.66 -23.55
C ASP A 358 17.12 -9.23 -23.48
N GLN A 359 17.99 -8.25 -23.25
CA GLN A 359 17.63 -6.83 -23.27
C GLN A 359 17.41 -6.35 -24.72
N VAL A 360 16.23 -5.79 -24.97
CA VAL A 360 15.81 -5.20 -26.24
C VAL A 360 15.71 -3.69 -26.06
N GLU A 361 16.27 -2.94 -27.00
CA GLU A 361 16.36 -1.47 -26.93
C GLU A 361 15.89 -0.82 -28.23
N ALA A 362 15.34 0.40 -28.10
CA ALA A 362 15.10 1.30 -29.23
C ALA A 362 15.30 2.77 -28.82
N THR A 363 16.15 3.48 -29.56
CA THR A 363 16.32 4.94 -29.47
C THR A 363 15.59 5.60 -30.62
N ALA A 364 14.72 6.56 -30.31
CA ALA A 364 13.90 7.24 -31.30
C ALA A 364 13.84 8.76 -31.06
N ARG A 365 13.55 9.49 -32.14
CA ARG A 365 13.45 10.95 -32.18
C ARG A 365 12.05 11.37 -32.64
N LEU A 366 11.47 12.35 -31.95
CA LEU A 366 10.21 13.00 -32.29
C LEU A 366 10.46 14.46 -32.69
N ALA A 367 9.98 14.85 -33.87
CA ALA A 367 10.12 16.22 -34.37
C ALA A 367 8.87 16.69 -35.14
N LEU A 368 8.49 17.96 -34.97
CA LEU A 368 7.43 18.64 -35.72
C LEU A 368 8.08 19.76 -36.54
N ASP A 369 7.87 19.77 -37.85
CA ASP A 369 8.55 20.67 -38.80
C ASP A 369 10.09 20.70 -38.64
N GLY A 370 10.68 19.56 -38.23
CA GLY A 370 12.10 19.41 -37.94
C GLY A 370 12.57 20.02 -36.61
N GLN A 371 11.69 20.62 -35.82
CA GLN A 371 11.97 21.05 -34.44
C GLN A 371 11.72 19.89 -33.46
N PRO A 372 12.61 19.67 -32.46
CA PRO A 372 12.44 18.60 -31.49
C PRO A 372 11.21 18.82 -30.60
N VAL A 373 10.46 17.76 -30.33
CA VAL A 373 9.27 17.79 -29.47
C VAL A 373 9.57 17.07 -28.15
N ARG A 374 9.74 17.83 -27.07
CA ARG A 374 10.05 17.33 -25.72
C ARG A 374 8.81 17.07 -24.86
N GLY A 375 8.90 16.13 -23.94
CA GLY A 375 7.84 15.82 -22.97
C GLY A 375 6.65 15.07 -23.56
N ILE A 376 6.90 14.16 -24.51
CA ILE A 376 5.91 13.23 -25.07
C ILE A 376 6.30 11.79 -24.69
N PRO A 377 5.37 10.96 -24.18
CA PRO A 377 5.63 9.55 -23.91
C PRO A 377 5.88 8.77 -25.22
N LEU A 378 6.89 7.91 -25.21
CA LEU A 378 7.16 6.87 -26.19
C LEU A 378 6.95 5.51 -25.56
N ARG A 379 6.47 4.54 -26.34
CA ARG A 379 6.23 3.16 -25.91
C ARG A 379 6.77 2.20 -26.96
N ALA A 380 7.51 1.18 -26.53
CA ALA A 380 8.07 0.16 -27.41
C ALA A 380 7.40 -1.20 -27.15
N THR A 381 6.96 -1.86 -28.23
CA THR A 381 6.26 -3.16 -28.15
C THR A 381 6.76 -4.16 -29.20
N ILE A 382 6.63 -5.45 -28.91
CA ILE A 382 6.75 -6.54 -29.90
C ILE A 382 5.47 -7.36 -29.87
N GLY A 383 4.62 -7.16 -30.89
CA GLY A 383 3.25 -7.69 -30.86
C GLY A 383 2.44 -7.01 -29.75
N SER A 384 1.90 -7.79 -28.82
CA SER A 384 1.21 -7.30 -27.61
C SER A 384 2.13 -7.07 -26.41
N ALA A 385 3.36 -7.58 -26.41
CA ALA A 385 4.28 -7.39 -25.30
C ALA A 385 4.83 -5.96 -25.29
N ARG A 386 4.63 -5.22 -24.19
CA ARG A 386 5.40 -4.01 -23.86
C ARG A 386 6.83 -4.44 -23.51
N LEU A 387 7.80 -3.63 -23.93
CA LEU A 387 9.19 -3.75 -23.49
C LEU A 387 9.52 -2.66 -22.47
N GLY A 388 9.03 -1.45 -22.75
CA GLY A 388 9.18 -0.30 -21.86
C GLY A 388 8.60 0.96 -22.50
N SER A 389 8.73 2.04 -21.76
CA SER A 389 8.41 3.39 -22.20
C SER A 389 9.42 4.39 -21.65
N SER A 390 9.42 5.58 -22.23
CA SER A 390 10.21 6.73 -21.78
C SER A 390 9.64 8.02 -22.37
N VAL A 391 10.23 9.16 -22.03
CA VAL A 391 9.75 10.49 -22.46
C VAL A 391 10.81 11.20 -23.29
N THR A 392 10.36 11.92 -24.34
CA THR A 392 11.29 12.73 -25.15
C THR A 392 11.98 13.84 -24.36
N ALA A 393 13.31 13.81 -24.34
CA ALA A 393 14.15 14.85 -23.76
C ALA A 393 14.09 16.16 -24.59
N GLU A 394 14.80 17.21 -24.16
CA GLU A 394 14.82 18.51 -24.86
C GLU A 394 15.28 18.43 -26.32
N THR A 395 16.13 17.45 -26.62
CA THR A 395 16.60 17.06 -27.96
C THR A 395 15.54 16.41 -28.85
N GLY A 396 14.37 16.10 -28.31
CA GLY A 396 13.30 15.32 -28.97
C GLY A 396 13.57 13.81 -29.00
N THR A 397 14.67 13.34 -28.39
CA THR A 397 15.05 11.92 -28.36
C THR A 397 14.58 11.24 -27.08
N ALA A 398 14.19 9.97 -27.17
CA ALA A 398 14.01 9.08 -26.03
C ALA A 398 14.56 7.69 -26.37
N SER A 399 15.03 6.97 -25.36
CA SER A 399 15.45 5.57 -25.48
C SER A 399 14.55 4.70 -24.61
N THR A 400 14.18 3.53 -25.11
CA THR A 400 13.35 2.54 -24.42
C THR A 400 14.12 1.23 -24.34
N SER A 401 14.02 0.53 -23.22
CA SER A 401 14.70 -0.74 -22.97
C SER A 401 13.83 -1.68 -22.14
N GLY A 402 13.97 -2.99 -22.36
CA GLY A 402 13.25 -4.02 -21.61
C GLY A 402 13.71 -5.44 -21.92
N THR A 403 13.45 -6.38 -21.01
CA THR A 403 13.74 -7.80 -21.22
C THR A 403 12.67 -8.46 -22.09
N LEU A 404 13.04 -9.25 -23.11
CA LEU A 404 12.07 -9.95 -23.94
C LEU A 404 11.35 -11.08 -23.15
N PRO A 405 10.02 -11.01 -22.95
CA PRO A 405 9.28 -12.02 -22.18
C PRO A 405 9.04 -13.30 -22.99
N ALA A 406 8.67 -14.39 -22.31
CA ALA A 406 8.39 -15.69 -22.95
C ALA A 406 7.24 -15.61 -23.98
N THR A 407 6.27 -14.72 -23.73
CA THR A 407 5.01 -14.54 -24.49
C THR A 407 5.18 -13.92 -25.88
N VAL A 408 6.39 -13.53 -26.29
CA VAL A 408 6.70 -13.14 -27.67
C VAL A 408 7.19 -14.37 -28.43
N PRO A 409 6.45 -14.93 -29.42
CA PRO A 409 6.87 -16.17 -30.03
C PRO A 409 8.09 -16.01 -30.94
N ALA A 410 8.86 -17.10 -31.12
CA ALA A 410 10.05 -17.11 -31.96
C ALA A 410 9.78 -16.71 -33.44
N GLY A 411 10.86 -16.38 -34.16
CA GLY A 411 10.85 -15.99 -35.57
C GLY A 411 10.93 -14.47 -35.80
N ASN A 412 10.69 -14.04 -37.04
CA ASN A 412 10.69 -12.63 -37.40
C ASN A 412 9.49 -11.91 -36.79
N ARG A 413 9.75 -10.86 -36.01
CA ARG A 413 8.75 -9.99 -35.38
C ARG A 413 8.98 -8.53 -35.77
N SER A 414 8.09 -7.66 -35.31
CA SER A 414 8.18 -6.21 -35.45
C SER A 414 8.34 -5.59 -34.07
N LEU A 415 9.44 -4.87 -33.86
CA LEU A 415 9.61 -3.92 -32.77
C LEU A 415 8.99 -2.60 -33.21
N THR A 416 7.86 -2.24 -32.61
CA THR A 416 7.10 -1.04 -32.94
C THR A 416 7.27 -0.01 -31.84
N VAL A 417 7.65 1.21 -32.22
CA VAL A 417 7.73 2.37 -31.32
C VAL A 417 6.60 3.33 -31.68
N SER A 418 5.82 3.73 -30.69
CA SER A 418 4.77 4.77 -30.80
C SER A 418 5.11 5.98 -29.93
N ALA A 419 4.54 7.14 -30.23
CA ALA A 419 4.76 8.38 -29.47
C ALA A 419 3.46 9.21 -29.33
N GLY A 420 3.04 9.47 -28.10
CA GLY A 420 1.75 10.09 -27.76
C GLY A 420 0.55 9.13 -27.95
N GLY A 421 -0.47 9.31 -27.13
CA GLY A 421 -1.73 8.58 -27.25
C GLY A 421 -2.66 9.14 -28.34
N PRO A 422 -3.68 8.38 -28.79
CA PRO A 422 -4.57 8.79 -29.89
C PRO A 422 -5.41 10.03 -29.58
N ASN A 423 -5.64 10.33 -28.30
CA ASN A 423 -6.39 11.51 -27.85
C ASN A 423 -5.50 12.65 -27.32
N MET A 424 -4.17 12.57 -27.41
CA MET A 424 -3.26 13.62 -26.94
C MET A 424 -3.12 14.76 -27.97
N ALA A 425 -2.84 15.99 -27.51
CA ALA A 425 -2.61 17.14 -28.40
C ALA A 425 -1.39 17.01 -29.34
N VAL A 426 -0.47 16.09 -29.05
CA VAL A 426 0.59 15.62 -29.96
C VAL A 426 0.53 14.10 -30.05
N THR A 427 0.52 13.58 -31.26
CA THR A 427 0.65 12.15 -31.57
C THR A 427 1.69 11.97 -32.69
N ALA A 428 2.03 10.72 -33.03
CA ALA A 428 2.82 10.39 -34.21
C ALA A 428 2.47 9.00 -34.76
N ASP A 429 2.62 8.82 -36.07
CA ASP A 429 2.50 7.51 -36.69
C ASP A 429 3.54 6.52 -36.10
N PRO A 430 3.13 5.30 -35.71
CA PRO A 430 4.04 4.34 -35.10
C PRO A 430 5.06 3.80 -36.12
N VAL A 431 6.31 3.67 -35.68
CA VAL A 431 7.45 3.25 -36.52
C VAL A 431 7.88 1.84 -36.15
N SER A 432 7.86 0.94 -37.14
CA SER A 432 8.24 -0.46 -36.98
C SER A 432 9.65 -0.76 -37.50
N ARG A 433 10.42 -1.55 -36.73
CA ARG A 433 11.71 -2.15 -37.11
C ARG A 433 11.61 -3.69 -37.04
N PRO A 434 12.22 -4.43 -37.98
CA PRO A 434 12.24 -5.88 -37.90
C PRO A 434 13.17 -6.34 -36.78
N ILE A 435 12.76 -7.35 -36.01
CA ILE A 435 13.58 -8.01 -34.99
C ILE A 435 13.46 -9.54 -35.14
N SER A 436 14.58 -10.26 -35.07
CA SER A 436 14.61 -11.72 -35.12
C SER A 436 14.60 -12.29 -33.70
N VAL A 437 13.47 -12.88 -33.30
CA VAL A 437 13.34 -13.55 -32.01
C VAL A 437 13.86 -14.99 -32.13
N ARG A 438 14.95 -15.28 -31.44
CA ARG A 438 15.56 -16.61 -31.34
C ARG A 438 14.80 -17.44 -30.32
N SER A 439 14.60 -18.73 -30.61
CA SER A 439 14.13 -19.69 -29.62
C SER A 439 15.22 -19.93 -28.57
N THR A 440 14.81 -20.24 -27.34
CA THR A 440 15.68 -20.39 -26.18
C THR A 440 15.52 -21.81 -25.63
N GLY A 441 16.62 -22.58 -25.60
CA GLY A 441 16.59 -23.95 -25.09
C GLY A 441 16.11 -23.99 -23.64
N THR A 442 15.16 -24.88 -23.34
CA THR A 442 14.66 -25.10 -21.98
C THR A 442 15.10 -26.46 -21.42
N ASN A 443 14.94 -26.61 -20.10
CA ASN A 443 15.14 -27.83 -19.35
C ASN A 443 14.00 -27.95 -18.33
N LEU A 444 13.37 -29.12 -18.27
CA LEU A 444 12.28 -29.41 -17.36
C LEU A 444 12.69 -30.55 -16.42
N THR A 445 12.44 -30.39 -15.13
CA THR A 445 12.63 -31.44 -14.12
C THR A 445 11.27 -31.96 -13.63
N VAL A 446 11.22 -33.20 -13.14
CA VAL A 446 10.05 -33.73 -12.42
C VAL A 446 10.48 -34.75 -11.37
N ALA A 447 10.03 -34.54 -10.13
CA ALA A 447 10.13 -35.42 -8.99
C ALA A 447 8.71 -35.80 -8.52
N ALA A 448 8.60 -36.87 -7.72
CA ALA A 448 7.32 -37.30 -7.17
C ALA A 448 7.51 -38.11 -5.89
N GLU A 449 6.82 -37.73 -4.81
CA GLU A 449 6.94 -38.34 -3.47
C GLU A 449 5.56 -38.56 -2.81
N GLN A 450 5.45 -39.55 -1.90
CA GLN A 450 4.20 -39.80 -1.18
C GLN A 450 4.13 -39.00 0.12
N SER A 451 3.11 -38.17 0.25
CA SER A 451 2.83 -37.46 1.49
C SER A 451 2.19 -38.37 2.55
N PRO A 452 2.26 -38.01 3.84
CA PRO A 452 1.36 -38.55 4.86
C PRO A 452 -0.08 -38.15 4.49
N GLY A 453 -0.96 -39.13 4.25
CA GLY A 453 -2.31 -38.91 3.74
C GLY A 453 -2.67 -39.71 2.49
N ASP A 454 -1.70 -40.42 1.89
CA ASP A 454 -1.85 -41.20 0.65
C ASP A 454 -2.09 -40.34 -0.63
N THR A 455 -1.96 -39.01 -0.53
CA THR A 455 -1.73 -38.09 -1.66
C THR A 455 -0.30 -38.22 -2.23
N LEU A 456 -0.16 -38.03 -3.54
CA LEU A 456 1.10 -37.95 -4.28
C LEU A 456 1.43 -36.48 -4.54
N ALA A 457 2.57 -35.99 -4.03
CA ALA A 457 3.14 -34.72 -4.45
C ALA A 457 3.97 -34.95 -5.72
N VAL A 458 3.75 -34.12 -6.74
CA VAL A 458 4.59 -34.01 -7.94
C VAL A 458 5.16 -32.60 -7.96
N GLU A 459 6.48 -32.48 -8.11
CA GLU A 459 7.20 -31.19 -8.04
C GLU A 459 8.22 -31.12 -9.18
N GLY A 460 8.53 -29.91 -9.64
CA GLY A 460 9.60 -29.73 -10.62
C GLY A 460 9.91 -28.27 -10.90
N THR A 461 10.79 -28.06 -11.87
CA THR A 461 11.22 -26.74 -12.33
C THR A 461 11.32 -26.71 -13.85
N LEU A 462 10.92 -25.60 -14.46
CA LEU A 462 11.21 -25.23 -15.84
C LEU A 462 12.26 -24.11 -15.81
N THR A 463 13.40 -24.33 -16.45
CA THR A 463 14.46 -23.34 -16.61
C THR A 463 14.88 -23.24 -18.07
N THR A 464 15.63 -22.21 -18.42
CA THR A 464 16.46 -22.24 -19.64
C THR A 464 17.62 -23.22 -19.48
N THR A 465 18.33 -23.55 -20.56
CA THR A 465 19.55 -24.37 -20.54
C THR A 465 20.73 -23.69 -19.83
N ASP A 466 20.73 -22.36 -19.73
CA ASP A 466 21.65 -21.55 -18.91
C ASP A 466 21.13 -21.32 -17.47
N SER A 467 20.12 -22.10 -17.03
CA SER A 467 19.58 -22.12 -15.66
C SER A 467 18.89 -20.84 -15.18
N ARG A 468 18.39 -19.99 -16.09
CA ARG A 468 17.46 -18.91 -15.72
C ARG A 468 16.05 -19.49 -15.48
N PRO A 469 15.31 -19.00 -14.46
CA PRO A 469 13.95 -19.45 -14.21
C PRO A 469 13.00 -19.05 -15.35
N VAL A 470 11.91 -19.80 -15.51
CA VAL A 470 10.91 -19.59 -16.56
C VAL A 470 9.52 -19.64 -15.94
N GLY A 471 9.03 -18.47 -15.52
CA GLY A 471 7.73 -18.30 -14.87
C GLY A 471 6.53 -18.14 -15.81
N GLU A 472 5.36 -18.30 -15.24
CA GLU A 472 4.03 -18.19 -15.83
C GLU A 472 3.73 -19.08 -17.04
N GLN A 473 4.50 -20.16 -17.22
CA GLN A 473 4.34 -21.08 -18.34
C GLN A 473 3.49 -22.31 -17.98
N PRO A 474 2.61 -22.77 -18.88
CA PRO A 474 1.81 -23.97 -18.66
C PRO A 474 2.64 -25.25 -18.82
N VAL A 475 2.62 -26.11 -17.81
CA VAL A 475 3.24 -27.44 -17.80
C VAL A 475 2.14 -28.50 -17.69
N GLU A 476 2.01 -29.34 -18.71
CA GLU A 476 1.14 -30.54 -18.70
C GLU A 476 1.82 -31.62 -17.82
N VAL A 477 1.18 -31.97 -16.70
CA VAL A 477 1.62 -33.02 -15.77
C VAL A 477 0.66 -34.20 -15.86
N ALA A 478 1.18 -35.36 -16.26
CA ALA A 478 0.42 -36.59 -16.44
C ALA A 478 0.92 -37.70 -15.50
N VAL A 479 0.03 -38.24 -14.68
CA VAL A 479 0.30 -39.33 -13.72
C VAL A 479 -0.36 -40.63 -14.20
N GLY A 480 0.44 -41.54 -14.73
CA GLY A 480 -0.01 -42.81 -15.28
C GLY A 480 -0.81 -42.64 -16.57
N GLU A 481 -2.08 -43.07 -16.54
CA GLU A 481 -3.09 -42.90 -17.60
C GLU A 481 -4.40 -42.29 -17.04
N ALA A 482 -4.42 -41.90 -15.76
CA ALA A 482 -5.64 -41.56 -15.03
C ALA A 482 -5.81 -40.05 -14.75
N VAL A 483 -4.70 -39.32 -14.63
CA VAL A 483 -4.67 -37.88 -14.33
C VAL A 483 -3.75 -37.18 -15.33
N THR A 484 -4.25 -36.13 -15.97
CA THR A 484 -3.50 -35.17 -16.78
C THR A 484 -4.05 -33.79 -16.46
N GLU A 485 -3.21 -32.91 -15.91
CA GLU A 485 -3.58 -31.56 -15.50
C GLU A 485 -2.52 -30.56 -15.96
N THR A 486 -2.90 -29.29 -16.14
CA THR A 486 -1.97 -28.22 -16.52
C THR A 486 -1.78 -27.29 -15.34
N VAL A 487 -0.54 -27.19 -14.84
CA VAL A 487 -0.14 -26.24 -13.80
C VAL A 487 0.70 -25.13 -14.42
N ARG A 488 0.75 -23.96 -13.77
CA ARG A 488 1.64 -22.86 -14.18
C ARG A 488 2.93 -22.91 -13.36
N THR A 489 4.04 -22.48 -13.94
CA THR A 489 5.28 -22.25 -13.19
C THR A 489 5.23 -20.91 -12.47
N GLY A 490 5.67 -20.86 -11.20
CA GLY A 490 5.86 -19.60 -10.47
C GLY A 490 7.05 -18.81 -11.02
N ALA A 491 7.27 -17.59 -10.50
CA ALA A 491 8.34 -16.69 -10.97
C ALA A 491 9.77 -17.30 -10.89
N ASP A 492 10.01 -18.23 -9.96
CA ASP A 492 11.28 -18.98 -9.83
C ASP A 492 11.38 -20.19 -10.79
N GLY A 493 10.38 -20.40 -11.65
CA GLY A 493 10.26 -21.52 -12.56
C GLY A 493 9.80 -22.83 -11.90
N SER A 494 9.50 -22.84 -10.59
CA SER A 494 8.98 -24.03 -9.91
C SER A 494 7.52 -24.31 -10.25
N TYR A 495 7.10 -25.57 -10.17
CA TYR A 495 5.70 -25.98 -10.23
C TYR A 495 5.44 -27.17 -9.31
N ALA A 496 4.21 -27.28 -8.81
CA ALA A 496 3.77 -28.39 -7.97
C ALA A 496 2.34 -28.83 -8.34
N LEU A 497 2.05 -30.12 -8.15
CA LEU A 497 0.72 -30.72 -8.29
C LEU A 497 0.52 -31.77 -7.19
N ALA A 498 -0.59 -31.70 -6.47
CA ALA A 498 -1.02 -32.72 -5.53
C ALA A 498 -2.10 -33.60 -6.18
N VAL A 499 -1.88 -34.91 -6.23
CA VAL A 499 -2.82 -35.89 -6.81
C VAL A 499 -3.24 -36.89 -5.74
N ASP A 500 -4.54 -37.05 -5.51
CA ASP A 500 -5.03 -38.01 -4.53
C ASP A 500 -4.90 -39.45 -5.04
N GLY A 501 -4.41 -40.34 -4.18
CA GLY A 501 -4.16 -41.74 -4.52
C GLY A 501 -5.42 -42.52 -4.95
N SER A 502 -6.61 -41.99 -4.68
CA SER A 502 -7.90 -42.50 -5.17
C SER A 502 -8.10 -42.23 -6.67
N GLN A 503 -7.69 -41.07 -7.19
CA GLN A 503 -7.78 -40.69 -8.60
C GLN A 503 -6.92 -41.61 -9.49
N LEU A 504 -5.81 -42.12 -8.94
CA LEU A 504 -4.88 -43.01 -9.64
C LEU A 504 -5.47 -44.39 -9.99
N GLY A 505 -6.60 -44.79 -9.40
CA GLY A 505 -7.28 -46.06 -9.69
C GLY A 505 -6.51 -47.34 -9.27
N VAL A 506 -5.41 -47.22 -8.51
CA VAL A 506 -4.51 -48.34 -8.20
C VAL A 506 -4.90 -49.11 -6.94
N THR A 507 -5.26 -50.38 -7.11
CA THR A 507 -5.68 -51.30 -6.04
C THR A 507 -4.49 -51.98 -5.34
N GLY A 508 -3.53 -51.20 -4.85
CA GLY A 508 -2.40 -51.68 -4.04
C GLY A 508 -1.11 -50.88 -4.26
N ASN A 509 0.03 -51.56 -4.12
CA ASN A 509 1.33 -51.00 -4.49
C ASN A 509 1.50 -51.00 -6.01
N ALA A 510 1.75 -49.85 -6.62
CA ALA A 510 1.83 -49.71 -8.07
C ALA A 510 2.93 -48.73 -8.48
N THR A 511 3.70 -49.07 -9.52
CA THR A 511 4.66 -48.15 -10.13
C THR A 511 3.99 -47.35 -11.24
N VAL A 512 3.71 -46.08 -10.97
CA VAL A 512 3.20 -45.11 -11.95
C VAL A 512 4.37 -44.41 -12.64
N THR A 513 4.17 -43.99 -13.88
CA THR A 513 5.07 -43.06 -14.56
C THR A 513 4.46 -41.67 -14.46
N VAL A 514 5.18 -40.75 -13.84
CA VAL A 514 4.86 -39.32 -13.86
C VAL A 514 5.62 -38.71 -15.04
N ARG A 515 4.92 -37.91 -15.86
CA ARG A 515 5.52 -37.13 -16.94
C ARG A 515 5.14 -35.67 -16.76
N ALA A 516 6.08 -34.78 -17.03
CA ALA A 516 5.82 -33.35 -17.19
C ALA A 516 6.23 -32.92 -18.60
N ARG A 517 5.49 -31.98 -19.18
CA ARG A 517 5.74 -31.47 -20.52
C ARG A 517 5.46 -29.97 -20.60
N PHE A 518 6.42 -29.24 -21.13
CA PHE A 518 6.26 -27.87 -21.63
C PHE A 518 6.42 -27.92 -23.16
N ASP A 519 5.46 -27.41 -23.93
CA ASP A 519 5.46 -27.57 -25.40
C ASP A 519 6.00 -26.37 -26.19
N GLY A 520 6.28 -25.24 -25.52
CA GLY A 520 6.81 -24.02 -26.13
C GLY A 520 5.83 -23.30 -27.07
N ALA A 521 4.58 -23.72 -27.16
CA ALA A 521 3.62 -23.17 -28.12
C ALA A 521 3.40 -21.66 -27.88
N ASP A 522 3.47 -20.89 -28.97
CA ASP A 522 3.37 -19.42 -28.96
C ASP A 522 4.38 -18.68 -28.04
N THR A 523 5.51 -19.31 -27.72
CA THR A 523 6.64 -18.70 -26.96
C THR A 523 7.93 -18.57 -27.77
N ASN A 524 8.94 -17.90 -27.20
CA ASN A 524 10.35 -17.92 -27.65
C ASN A 524 11.20 -18.97 -26.91
N LEU A 525 10.56 -20.03 -26.43
CA LEU A 525 11.16 -21.11 -25.67
C LEU A 525 11.02 -22.44 -26.44
N ASP A 526 12.08 -23.25 -26.45
CA ASP A 526 11.99 -24.62 -26.96
C ASP A 526 11.15 -25.49 -26.02
N ASN A 527 10.55 -26.57 -26.54
CA ASN A 527 9.84 -27.54 -25.71
C ASN A 527 10.80 -28.37 -24.83
N ALA A 528 10.28 -28.81 -23.68
CA ALA A 528 10.96 -29.74 -22.79
C ALA A 528 9.99 -30.80 -22.24
N SER A 529 10.52 -31.97 -21.90
CA SER A 529 9.74 -33.02 -21.24
C SER A 529 10.60 -33.79 -20.25
N ALA A 530 10.00 -34.16 -19.13
CA ALA A 530 10.62 -34.87 -18.03
C ALA A 530 9.76 -36.09 -17.67
N ALA A 531 10.38 -37.15 -17.17
CA ALA A 531 9.64 -38.32 -16.70
C ALA A 531 10.36 -39.04 -15.55
N THR A 532 9.61 -39.40 -14.52
CA THR A 532 10.08 -40.22 -13.39
C THR A 532 9.17 -41.42 -13.16
N ARG A 533 9.67 -42.44 -12.46
CA ARG A 533 8.89 -43.62 -12.06
C ARG A 533 8.76 -43.62 -10.55
N PHE A 534 7.54 -43.40 -10.09
CA PHE A 534 7.20 -43.38 -8.68
C PHE A 534 6.47 -44.67 -8.30
N THR A 535 6.73 -45.23 -7.12
CA THR A 535 6.04 -46.44 -6.63
C THR A 535 5.11 -46.08 -5.49
N TYR A 536 3.85 -45.85 -5.83
CA TYR A 536 2.76 -45.60 -4.91
C TYR A 536 2.55 -46.80 -3.98
N ARG A 537 2.36 -46.52 -2.68
CA ARG A 537 2.13 -47.55 -1.65
C ARG A 537 0.82 -47.26 -0.92
N ASN A 538 -0.23 -47.99 -1.29
CA ASN A 538 -1.53 -47.88 -0.62
C ASN A 538 -1.44 -48.45 0.80
N ARG A 539 -1.62 -47.61 1.84
CA ARG A 539 -1.46 -48.05 3.24
C ARG A 539 -2.72 -48.65 3.86
N THR A 540 -3.86 -48.63 3.18
CA THR A 540 -5.11 -49.26 3.68
C THR A 540 -5.06 -50.81 3.70
N ALA A 541 -4.01 -51.42 3.16
CA ALA A 541 -3.85 -52.88 3.03
C ALA A 541 -3.18 -53.58 4.25
N LEU A 542 -3.37 -53.09 5.48
CA LEU A 542 -3.01 -53.81 6.72
C LEU A 542 -4.25 -54.37 7.43
N GLY A 543 -4.84 -55.42 6.83
CA GLY A 543 -5.86 -56.22 7.50
C GLY A 543 -5.32 -56.91 8.75
N THR A 544 -6.15 -57.01 9.80
CA THR A 544 -5.78 -57.59 11.10
C THR A 544 -5.56 -59.11 11.02
N GLY A 545 -4.33 -59.50 10.66
CA GLY A 545 -3.91 -60.91 10.55
C GLY A 545 -3.54 -61.52 11.90
N THR A 546 -4.53 -62.03 12.64
CA THR A 546 -4.27 -62.85 13.84
C THR A 546 -3.68 -64.21 13.43
N GLY A 547 -2.38 -64.43 13.67
CA GLY A 547 -1.69 -65.66 13.29
C GLY A 547 -0.52 -66.00 14.21
N ASP A 548 -0.79 -66.85 15.21
CA ASP A 548 0.26 -67.54 15.97
C ASP A 548 0.91 -68.62 15.09
N GLY A 549 2.22 -68.82 15.20
CA GLY A 549 3.00 -69.62 14.26
C GLY A 549 4.51 -69.59 14.54
N SER A 550 4.98 -70.54 15.34
CA SER A 550 6.35 -70.56 15.87
C SER A 550 7.41 -71.14 14.92
N SER A 551 8.50 -70.38 14.76
CA SER A 551 9.88 -70.86 14.50
C SER A 551 10.23 -71.50 13.13
N PRO A 552 11.53 -71.61 12.75
CA PRO A 552 12.72 -70.85 13.17
C PRO A 552 13.53 -70.24 12.00
N LEU A 553 14.59 -69.50 12.34
CA LEU A 553 15.64 -69.04 11.40
C LEU A 553 16.46 -70.21 10.82
N PRO A 554 16.91 -70.10 9.56
CA PRO A 554 18.16 -70.68 9.08
C PRO A 554 19.21 -69.57 8.80
N SER A 555 20.39 -69.67 9.43
CA SER A 555 21.55 -68.83 9.11
C SER A 555 22.58 -69.58 8.25
N ASN A 556 23.58 -68.85 7.75
CA ASN A 556 24.73 -69.31 6.94
C ASN A 556 24.38 -69.53 5.44
N VAL A 557 25.25 -69.27 4.43
CA VAL A 557 26.70 -68.95 4.38
C VAL A 557 27.00 -67.87 3.31
N PHE A 558 28.11 -67.13 3.46
CA PHE A 558 28.81 -66.28 2.47
C PHE A 558 29.47 -67.10 1.32
N PRO A 559 30.21 -66.51 0.34
CA PRO A 559 30.25 -65.11 -0.18
C PRO A 559 30.01 -65.00 -1.71
N GLY A 560 29.97 -63.77 -2.24
CA GLY A 560 30.02 -63.50 -3.70
C GLY A 560 30.51 -62.08 -4.00
N GLU A 561 31.44 -61.93 -4.93
CA GLU A 561 32.22 -60.68 -5.14
C GLU A 561 31.45 -59.61 -5.94
N GLY A 562 31.54 -58.35 -5.49
CA GLY A 562 31.03 -57.17 -6.20
C GLY A 562 31.40 -55.87 -5.46
N PRO A 563 31.73 -54.77 -6.17
CA PRO A 563 32.21 -53.55 -5.52
C PRO A 563 31.09 -52.78 -4.81
N ILE A 564 31.27 -52.56 -3.51
CA ILE A 564 30.40 -51.70 -2.68
C ILE A 564 30.66 -50.21 -2.99
N SER A 565 29.69 -49.55 -3.63
CA SER A 565 29.67 -48.11 -3.84
C SER A 565 29.11 -47.38 -2.61
N SER A 566 29.94 -46.57 -1.95
CA SER A 566 29.63 -45.95 -0.66
C SER A 566 28.89 -44.60 -0.78
N VAL A 567 27.64 -44.60 -1.26
CA VAL A 567 26.76 -43.41 -1.29
C VAL A 567 25.35 -43.77 -0.83
N ALA A 568 25.17 -44.08 0.46
CA ALA A 568 23.87 -44.39 1.06
C ALA A 568 23.76 -44.07 2.57
N LEU A 569 24.57 -43.14 3.08
CA LEU A 569 24.57 -42.72 4.50
C LEU A 569 25.13 -41.29 4.61
N GLY A 570 24.28 -40.28 4.40
CA GLY A 570 24.71 -38.87 4.41
C GLY A 570 23.60 -37.80 4.43
N GLY A 571 22.43 -38.04 3.82
CA GLY A 571 21.40 -36.99 3.69
C GLY A 571 20.74 -36.52 4.99
N LEU A 572 20.57 -37.42 5.98
CA LEU A 572 19.71 -37.17 7.14
C LEU A 572 20.40 -36.43 8.30
N ALA A 573 21.74 -36.29 8.27
CA ALA A 573 22.46 -35.47 9.24
C ALA A 573 22.54 -33.99 8.83
N ALA A 574 22.72 -33.73 7.53
CA ALA A 574 22.89 -32.38 6.99
C ALA A 574 21.62 -31.52 7.17
N LEU A 575 20.45 -32.06 6.86
CA LEU A 575 19.17 -31.35 7.03
C LEU A 575 18.84 -31.04 8.49
N LEU A 576 19.15 -31.96 9.42
CA LEU A 576 18.91 -31.72 10.85
C LEU A 576 19.84 -30.63 11.41
N VAL A 577 21.10 -30.58 10.96
CA VAL A 577 22.03 -29.49 11.30
C VAL A 577 21.58 -28.17 10.67
N LEU A 578 21.16 -28.16 9.40
CA LEU A 578 20.68 -26.95 8.71
C LEU A 578 19.42 -26.38 9.38
N PHE A 579 18.45 -27.23 9.72
CA PHE A 579 17.23 -26.84 10.41
C PHE A 579 17.51 -26.27 11.81
N VAL A 580 18.44 -26.87 12.57
CA VAL A 580 18.86 -26.35 13.89
C VAL A 580 19.64 -25.04 13.75
N VAL A 581 20.49 -24.88 12.73
CA VAL A 581 21.19 -23.61 12.45
C VAL A 581 20.21 -22.50 12.09
N LEU A 582 19.22 -22.77 11.22
CA LEU A 582 18.16 -21.80 10.89
C LEU A 582 17.31 -21.44 12.11
N LEU A 583 16.95 -22.40 12.97
CA LEU A 583 16.26 -22.12 14.23
C LEU A 583 17.09 -21.26 15.20
N VAL A 584 18.39 -21.50 15.31
CA VAL A 584 19.29 -20.71 16.17
C VAL A 584 19.54 -19.30 15.62
N LEU A 585 19.60 -19.13 14.29
CA LEU A 585 19.71 -17.82 13.66
C LEU A 585 18.41 -17.01 13.78
N ARG A 586 17.25 -17.63 13.50
CA ARG A 586 15.93 -16.99 13.66
C ARG A 586 15.67 -16.56 15.10
N ARG A 587 16.25 -17.26 16.09
CA ARG A 587 16.16 -16.92 17.52
C ARG A 587 17.24 -15.94 18.02
N ARG A 588 18.14 -15.46 17.15
CA ARG A 588 19.16 -14.44 17.49
C ARG A 588 18.92 -13.06 16.89
N TYR A 589 17.91 -12.92 16.02
CA TYR A 589 17.44 -11.63 15.51
C TYR A 589 16.17 -11.12 16.21
N ALA A 590 15.67 -11.84 17.23
CA ALA A 590 14.48 -11.48 18.01
C ALA A 590 14.78 -10.83 19.38
N ASP A 591 16.03 -10.91 19.86
CA ASP A 591 16.50 -10.32 21.13
C ASP A 591 17.79 -9.54 20.88
N GLY A 592 17.75 -8.20 20.93
CA GLY A 592 18.93 -7.37 20.60
C GLY A 592 18.82 -5.85 20.79
N GLY A 593 17.79 -5.36 21.49
CA GLY A 593 17.55 -3.92 21.66
C GLY A 593 18.42 -3.25 22.73
N GLY A 594 19.55 -2.68 22.33
CA GLY A 594 20.19 -1.53 23.00
C GLY A 594 21.07 -1.77 24.24
N SER A 595 22.29 -1.22 24.21
CA SER A 595 23.05 -0.71 25.37
C SER A 595 24.26 0.11 24.88
N SER A 596 24.66 1.11 25.65
CA SER A 596 25.54 2.20 25.19
C SER A 596 26.97 2.12 25.76
N THR A 597 27.89 2.84 25.12
CA THR A 597 29.07 3.54 25.69
C THR A 597 29.94 2.83 26.74
N ASP A 598 31.20 2.51 26.42
CA ASP A 598 32.34 3.32 26.92
C ASP A 598 33.67 3.04 26.18
N ALA A 599 34.72 3.84 26.46
CA ALA A 599 35.97 3.90 25.71
C ALA A 599 37.19 3.24 26.42
N ALA A 600 38.24 2.91 25.64
CA ALA A 600 39.66 3.27 25.92
C ALA A 600 40.66 2.71 24.87
N SER A 601 41.62 3.57 24.47
CA SER A 601 43.05 3.34 24.10
C SER A 601 43.54 2.10 23.31
N GLY A 602 44.51 2.20 22.40
CA GLY A 602 45.36 3.35 22.01
C GLY A 602 46.50 2.95 21.03
N ASP A 603 47.56 3.77 21.01
CA ASP A 603 48.86 3.63 20.28
C ASP A 603 48.88 3.73 18.74
N ASP A 604 49.11 4.98 18.28
CA ASP A 604 49.99 5.37 17.15
C ASP A 604 51.49 5.14 17.58
N PRO A 605 52.56 5.23 16.73
CA PRO A 605 52.85 6.40 15.88
C PRO A 605 53.71 6.19 14.59
N ASP A 606 54.03 7.33 13.93
CA ASP A 606 55.12 7.62 12.97
C ASP A 606 55.01 6.97 11.55
N ASP A 607 55.33 7.65 10.43
CA ASP A 607 56.40 8.64 10.18
C ASP A 607 55.95 9.82 9.25
N ALA A 608 56.85 10.77 8.95
CA ALA A 608 56.48 12.18 8.84
C ALA A 608 56.82 12.96 7.52
N THR A 609 55.98 13.97 7.25
CA THR A 609 56.27 15.26 6.57
C THR A 609 56.76 15.33 5.11
N GLY A 610 56.05 16.14 4.30
CA GLY A 610 56.54 16.76 3.06
C GLY A 610 55.70 17.99 2.71
N VAL A 611 56.32 19.14 2.39
CA VAL A 611 55.64 20.46 2.29
C VAL A 611 55.68 21.03 0.87
N GLY A 612 54.53 21.51 0.37
CA GLY A 612 54.45 22.32 -0.86
C GLY A 612 53.00 22.68 -1.26
N PRO A 613 52.60 23.97 -1.32
CA PRO A 613 51.21 24.36 -1.56
C PRO A 613 50.89 24.66 -3.05
N THR A 614 49.68 24.30 -3.48
CA THR A 614 49.01 24.81 -4.69
C THR A 614 47.54 25.07 -4.36
N ALA A 615 46.89 26.02 -5.04
CA ALA A 615 45.55 26.52 -4.68
C ALA A 615 44.45 26.16 -5.71
N ALA A 616 43.20 26.50 -5.35
CA ALA A 616 41.96 26.47 -6.13
C ALA A 616 41.16 25.14 -6.13
N ALA A 617 39.92 25.23 -6.65
CA ALA A 617 38.81 24.26 -6.61
C ALA A 617 38.08 24.14 -5.26
N ASP A 618 37.14 25.07 -5.06
CA ASP A 618 35.98 24.91 -4.17
C ASP A 618 35.07 23.80 -4.71
N ALA A 619 34.51 22.96 -3.82
CA ALA A 619 33.67 21.80 -4.17
C ALA A 619 32.87 21.31 -2.95
N SER A 620 32.01 22.16 -2.38
CA SER A 620 30.99 21.69 -1.43
C SER A 620 30.04 20.71 -2.12
N ALA A 621 30.05 19.44 -1.70
CA ALA A 621 29.13 18.43 -2.20
C ALA A 621 27.71 18.67 -1.64
N ALA A 622 26.88 19.36 -2.42
CA ALA A 622 25.44 19.35 -2.24
C ALA A 622 24.85 18.12 -2.93
N GLU A 623 24.00 17.38 -2.23
CA GLU A 623 23.23 16.28 -2.84
C GLU A 623 22.18 16.86 -3.80
N PRO A 624 22.07 16.37 -5.04
CA PRO A 624 20.97 16.75 -5.92
C PRO A 624 19.69 16.06 -5.43
N ALA A 625 18.67 16.85 -5.10
CA ALA A 625 17.32 16.33 -4.97
C ALA A 625 16.79 16.06 -6.38
N ASP A 626 16.46 14.80 -6.69
CA ASP A 626 15.93 14.42 -8.00
C ASP A 626 14.53 15.02 -8.23
N GLU A 627 14.43 15.96 -9.18
CA GLU A 627 13.16 16.48 -9.65
C GLU A 627 12.42 15.38 -10.44
N ILE A 628 11.40 14.77 -9.82
CA ILE A 628 10.48 13.87 -10.53
C ILE A 628 9.68 14.69 -11.55
N SER A 629 10.24 14.80 -12.76
CA SER A 629 9.68 15.55 -13.88
C SER A 629 8.43 14.87 -14.40
N ALA A 630 7.26 15.24 -13.86
CA ALA A 630 5.95 14.82 -14.35
C ALA A 630 5.78 15.14 -15.85
N ALA A 631 5.96 14.11 -16.67
CA ALA A 631 5.72 14.11 -18.10
C ALA A 631 4.70 13.01 -18.41
N ASP A 632 3.84 13.30 -19.38
CA ASP A 632 2.41 13.12 -19.11
C ASP A 632 1.78 12.07 -20.02
N GLY A 633 1.47 10.94 -19.39
CA GLY A 633 0.98 9.69 -19.95
C GLY A 633 1.41 8.54 -19.03
N LEU A 634 0.74 7.38 -19.14
CA LEU A 634 1.00 6.23 -18.27
C LEU A 634 2.24 5.43 -18.71
N ASP A 635 3.39 6.05 -18.49
CA ASP A 635 4.71 5.44 -18.52
C ASP A 635 4.96 4.65 -17.23
N PHE A 636 4.75 3.33 -17.27
CA PHE A 636 5.06 2.42 -16.18
C PHE A 636 6.45 1.76 -16.33
N GLY A 637 7.30 2.28 -17.23
CA GLY A 637 8.67 1.78 -17.43
C GLY A 637 9.49 1.65 -16.14
N PRO A 638 9.36 2.57 -15.14
CA PRO A 638 10.00 2.40 -13.83
C PRO A 638 9.37 1.29 -12.97
N ALA A 639 8.05 1.04 -13.05
CA ALA A 639 7.42 -0.11 -12.39
C ALA A 639 7.85 -1.43 -13.04
N GLU A 640 7.86 -1.49 -14.37
CA GLU A 640 8.40 -2.61 -15.16
C GLU A 640 9.88 -2.87 -14.83
N SER A 641 10.66 -1.81 -14.59
CA SER A 641 12.06 -1.93 -14.11
C SER A 641 12.16 -2.49 -12.69
N PHE A 642 11.22 -2.17 -11.80
CA PHE A 642 11.15 -2.79 -10.47
C PHE A 642 10.74 -4.26 -10.53
N LEU A 643 9.86 -4.67 -11.45
CA LEU A 643 9.50 -6.08 -11.69
C LEU A 643 10.68 -6.86 -12.28
N ALA A 644 11.39 -6.32 -13.27
CA ALA A 644 12.61 -6.90 -13.80
C ALA A 644 13.74 -7.05 -12.75
N ALA A 645 13.68 -6.28 -11.66
CA ALA A 645 14.57 -6.37 -10.51
C ALA A 645 14.04 -7.27 -9.36
N GLY A 646 12.87 -7.92 -9.52
CA GLY A 646 12.25 -8.77 -8.51
C GLY A 646 11.67 -8.02 -7.30
N ASN A 647 11.22 -6.77 -7.49
CA ASN A 647 10.69 -5.90 -6.45
C ASN A 647 9.23 -5.51 -6.72
N THR A 648 8.32 -6.48 -6.61
CA THR A 648 6.86 -6.35 -6.79
C THR A 648 6.30 -5.17 -5.98
N ALA A 649 6.78 -4.99 -4.75
CA ALA A 649 6.37 -3.90 -3.87
C ALA A 649 6.70 -2.50 -4.44
N ALA A 650 7.93 -2.27 -4.91
CA ALA A 650 8.29 -0.98 -5.51
C ALA A 650 7.55 -0.74 -6.85
N ALA A 651 7.30 -1.80 -7.62
CA ALA A 651 6.53 -1.72 -8.86
C ALA A 651 5.10 -1.22 -8.62
N VAL A 652 4.36 -1.84 -7.67
CA VAL A 652 2.99 -1.45 -7.34
C VAL A 652 2.93 -0.05 -6.72
N ARG A 653 3.90 0.31 -5.87
CA ARG A 653 3.99 1.68 -5.31
C ARG A 653 4.13 2.73 -6.42
N TYR A 654 5.03 2.50 -7.38
CA TYR A 654 5.21 3.39 -8.52
C TYR A 654 3.96 3.43 -9.40
N ALA A 655 3.41 2.26 -9.76
CA ALA A 655 2.22 2.13 -10.59
C ALA A 655 1.03 2.91 -10.01
N TYR A 656 0.76 2.74 -8.71
CA TYR A 656 -0.31 3.44 -8.01
C TYR A 656 -0.10 4.96 -8.02
N GLN A 657 1.07 5.41 -7.58
CA GLN A 657 1.35 6.84 -7.42
C GLN A 657 1.36 7.57 -8.77
N HIS A 658 1.90 6.94 -9.83
CA HIS A 658 1.92 7.50 -11.19
C HIS A 658 0.52 7.48 -11.83
N PHE A 659 -0.22 6.37 -11.73
CA PHE A 659 -1.60 6.28 -12.22
C PHE A 659 -2.51 7.30 -11.56
N ARG A 660 -2.49 7.37 -10.23
CA ARG A 660 -3.25 8.35 -9.45
C ARG A 660 -2.85 9.78 -9.85
N GLY A 661 -1.55 10.07 -9.98
CA GLY A 661 -1.07 11.39 -10.39
C GLY A 661 -1.62 11.84 -11.75
N HIS A 662 -1.79 10.92 -12.70
CA HIS A 662 -2.38 11.20 -14.00
C HIS A 662 -3.92 11.34 -13.94
N VAL A 663 -4.62 10.40 -13.28
CA VAL A 663 -6.09 10.33 -13.30
C VAL A 663 -6.76 11.29 -12.30
N ALA A 664 -6.08 11.69 -11.23
CA ALA A 664 -6.65 12.57 -10.20
C ALA A 664 -7.08 13.94 -10.76
N GLU A 665 -6.33 14.52 -11.72
CA GLU A 665 -6.75 15.76 -12.40
C GLU A 665 -8.00 15.56 -13.27
N ASP A 666 -8.19 14.39 -13.91
CA ASP A 666 -9.34 14.11 -14.77
C ASP A 666 -10.65 13.91 -13.96
N VAL A 667 -10.57 13.41 -12.73
CA VAL A 667 -11.75 13.15 -11.86
C VAL A 667 -11.97 14.19 -10.75
N GLY A 668 -11.12 15.22 -10.69
CA GLY A 668 -11.18 16.24 -9.62
C GLY A 668 -10.87 15.69 -8.23
N ALA A 669 -9.98 14.71 -8.13
CA ALA A 669 -9.46 14.21 -6.85
C ALA A 669 -8.29 15.10 -6.39
N PRO A 670 -8.33 15.65 -5.17
CA PRO A 670 -7.21 16.40 -4.63
C PRO A 670 -6.03 15.48 -4.26
N GLU A 671 -4.86 16.12 -4.04
CA GLU A 671 -3.72 15.56 -3.29
C GLU A 671 -4.20 14.70 -2.10
N SER A 672 -5.14 15.27 -1.34
CA SER A 672 -5.70 14.81 -0.07
C SER A 672 -6.94 13.90 -0.18
N ASP A 673 -6.95 12.91 -1.08
CA ASP A 673 -7.92 11.78 -1.05
C ASP A 673 -7.27 10.50 -0.50
N THR A 674 -8.02 9.63 0.21
CA THR A 674 -7.56 8.24 0.42
C THR A 674 -7.59 7.47 -0.90
N HIS A 675 -6.95 6.30 -0.96
CA HIS A 675 -6.90 5.50 -2.18
C HIS A 675 -8.31 5.05 -2.60
N TRP A 676 -9.14 4.70 -1.62
CA TRP A 676 -10.57 4.41 -1.77
C TRP A 676 -11.45 5.62 -2.14
N GLU A 677 -11.19 6.82 -1.62
CA GLU A 677 -11.93 8.01 -2.05
C GLU A 677 -11.59 8.43 -3.48
N PHE A 678 -10.33 8.26 -3.90
CA PHE A 678 -9.93 8.43 -5.29
C PHE A 678 -10.70 7.47 -6.21
N PHE A 679 -10.81 6.18 -5.83
CA PHE A 679 -11.64 5.20 -6.53
C PHE A 679 -13.13 5.58 -6.57
N GLU A 680 -13.74 5.93 -5.43
CA GLU A 680 -15.15 6.35 -5.39
C GLU A 680 -15.39 7.67 -6.14
N ARG A 681 -14.38 8.54 -6.29
CA ARG A 681 -14.46 9.73 -7.14
C ARG A 681 -14.35 9.37 -8.63
N CYS A 682 -13.55 8.36 -9.00
CA CYS A 682 -13.57 7.79 -10.36
C CYS A 682 -14.95 7.21 -10.69
N ARG A 683 -15.58 6.51 -9.73
CA ARG A 683 -16.95 5.99 -9.83
C ARG A 683 -17.98 7.11 -9.99
N ALA A 684 -17.90 8.16 -9.18
CA ALA A 684 -18.82 9.29 -9.23
C ALA A 684 -18.74 10.10 -10.53
N ASN A 685 -17.57 10.12 -11.19
CA ASN A 685 -17.39 10.74 -12.52
C ASN A 685 -17.80 9.84 -13.69
N GLY A 686 -18.30 8.62 -13.44
CA GLY A 686 -18.92 7.78 -14.47
C GLY A 686 -17.96 7.01 -15.38
N MET A 687 -16.80 6.61 -14.87
CA MET A 687 -15.97 5.59 -15.53
C MET A 687 -16.71 4.25 -15.70
N ASP A 688 -16.29 3.45 -16.68
CA ASP A 688 -16.95 2.17 -16.96
C ASP A 688 -16.65 1.09 -15.90
N SER A 689 -17.45 0.02 -15.88
CA SER A 689 -17.34 -1.05 -14.88
C SER A 689 -15.97 -1.72 -14.84
N ASP A 690 -15.33 -1.86 -15.99
CA ASP A 690 -14.07 -2.56 -16.10
C ASP A 690 -12.92 -1.63 -15.70
N GLN A 691 -13.00 -0.35 -16.07
CA GLN A 691 -12.10 0.69 -15.55
C GLN A 691 -12.16 0.73 -14.02
N LEU A 692 -13.37 0.72 -13.45
CA LEU A 692 -13.54 0.74 -12.00
C LEU A 692 -12.96 -0.51 -11.33
N ASN A 693 -13.13 -1.70 -11.91
CA ASN A 693 -12.44 -2.90 -11.41
C ASN A 693 -10.92 -2.67 -11.38
N VAL A 694 -10.29 -2.30 -12.50
CA VAL A 694 -8.83 -2.11 -12.55
C VAL A 694 -8.32 -1.04 -11.57
N ILE A 695 -9.08 0.03 -11.30
CA ILE A 695 -8.72 1.04 -10.29
C ILE A 695 -8.82 0.46 -8.88
N ARG A 696 -9.87 -0.32 -8.58
CA ARG A 696 -10.03 -1.01 -7.29
C ARG A 696 -8.87 -1.98 -7.07
N ASP A 697 -8.59 -2.84 -8.05
CA ASP A 697 -7.57 -3.87 -7.96
C ASP A 697 -6.18 -3.23 -7.73
N LEU A 698 -5.90 -2.10 -8.38
CA LEU A 698 -4.71 -1.27 -8.16
C LEU A 698 -4.66 -0.60 -6.77
N VAL A 699 -5.79 -0.14 -6.23
CA VAL A 699 -5.89 0.38 -4.86
C VAL A 699 -5.61 -0.73 -3.84
N GLU A 700 -6.20 -1.91 -4.03
CA GLU A 700 -6.06 -3.07 -3.14
C GLU A 700 -4.61 -3.59 -3.12
N ALA A 701 -3.98 -3.73 -4.29
CA ALA A 701 -2.57 -4.09 -4.39
C ALA A 701 -1.64 -3.06 -3.72
N TYR A 702 -1.92 -1.76 -3.87
CA TYR A 702 -1.14 -0.71 -3.21
C TYR A 702 -1.26 -0.76 -1.69
N GLU A 703 -2.48 -0.86 -1.16
CA GLU A 703 -2.68 -0.92 0.29
C GLU A 703 -2.13 -2.22 0.90
N ALA A 704 -2.18 -3.34 0.17
CA ALA A 704 -1.53 -4.58 0.56
C ALA A 704 0.00 -4.45 0.65
N VAL A 705 0.61 -3.63 -0.22
CA VAL A 705 2.06 -3.40 -0.30
C VAL A 705 2.57 -2.30 0.65
N GLU A 706 1.73 -1.35 1.04
CA GLU A 706 2.12 -0.20 1.88
C GLU A 706 1.75 -0.38 3.35
N PHE A 707 0.60 -1.01 3.67
CA PHE A 707 0.04 -1.02 5.03
C PHE A 707 -0.11 -2.41 5.67
N ARG A 708 -0.01 -3.50 4.91
CA ARG A 708 -0.21 -4.87 5.43
C ARG A 708 1.06 -5.42 6.10
N PRO A 709 1.00 -5.95 7.34
CA PRO A 709 2.17 -6.42 8.06
C PRO A 709 2.64 -7.82 7.60
N GLY A 710 3.26 -7.89 6.43
CA GLY A 710 3.85 -9.12 5.89
C GLY A 710 4.45 -8.94 4.49
N PRO A 711 5.06 -9.97 3.90
CA PRO A 711 5.40 -9.96 2.48
C PRO A 711 4.11 -10.06 1.65
N ALA A 712 3.71 -8.98 1.00
CA ALA A 712 2.67 -8.97 -0.02
C ALA A 712 3.31 -9.13 -1.41
N ASP A 713 2.79 -10.06 -2.21
CA ASP A 713 3.24 -10.34 -3.58
C ASP A 713 2.02 -10.34 -4.53
N PRO A 714 1.41 -9.17 -4.79
CA PRO A 714 0.31 -9.05 -5.75
C PRO A 714 0.81 -9.25 -7.19
N ASP A 715 -0.04 -9.76 -8.09
CA ASP A 715 0.28 -9.93 -9.52
C ASP A 715 0.37 -8.57 -10.24
N ALA A 716 1.51 -7.91 -10.05
CA ALA A 716 1.79 -6.58 -10.58
C ALA A 716 1.96 -6.57 -12.10
N ASP A 717 2.35 -7.68 -12.72
CA ASP A 717 2.43 -7.82 -14.18
C ASP A 717 1.04 -7.81 -14.81
N ALA A 718 0.10 -8.64 -14.30
CA ALA A 718 -1.29 -8.61 -14.77
C ALA A 718 -1.96 -7.27 -14.49
N LEU A 719 -1.66 -6.66 -13.34
CA LEU A 719 -2.25 -5.41 -12.89
C LEU A 719 -1.76 -4.21 -13.73
N LEU A 720 -0.46 -4.13 -14.05
CA LEU A 720 0.06 -3.15 -15.03
C LEU A 720 -0.54 -3.36 -16.43
N ALA A 721 -0.64 -4.61 -16.88
CA ALA A 721 -1.26 -4.94 -18.17
C ALA A 721 -2.75 -4.55 -18.23
N ALA A 722 -3.47 -4.68 -17.12
CA ALA A 722 -4.88 -4.28 -17.01
C ALA A 722 -5.07 -2.76 -17.07
N ILE A 723 -4.18 -1.99 -16.43
CA ILE A 723 -4.20 -0.52 -16.51
C ILE A 723 -3.86 -0.05 -17.93
N ASP A 724 -2.81 -0.60 -18.54
CA ASP A 724 -2.46 -0.33 -19.94
C ASP A 724 -3.63 -0.63 -20.89
N ALA A 725 -4.32 -1.75 -20.71
CA ALA A 725 -5.45 -2.14 -21.55
C ALA A 725 -6.68 -1.22 -21.43
N LYS A 726 -6.69 -0.28 -20.47
CA LYS A 726 -7.82 0.63 -20.19
C LYS A 726 -7.48 2.12 -20.29
N TRP A 727 -6.19 2.50 -20.37
CA TRP A 727 -5.74 3.91 -20.45
C TRP A 727 -4.55 4.19 -21.42
N ALA A 728 -4.21 3.28 -22.34
CA ALA A 728 -3.19 3.51 -23.38
C ALA A 728 -3.66 4.38 -24.58
#